data_AF-A0A349E3N1-F1
#
_entry.id   AF-A0A349E3N1-F1
#
_cell.length_a   1.000
_cell.length_b   1.000
_cell.length_c   1.000
_cell.angle_alpha   90.00
_cell.angle_beta   90.00
_cell.angle_gamma   90.00
#
_symmetry.space_group_name_H-M   'P 1'
#
loop_
_entity.id
_entity.type
_entity.pdbx_description
1 polymer ?
#
loop_
_entity_poly.entity_id
_entity_poly.type
_entity_poly.pdbx_seq_one_letter_code
_entity_poly.pdbx_strand_id
1 'polypeptide(L)'
;MFLQQNTLSVNKRWMFITIVLCFILNHQTQAQKVFELMQDDHVDVKELERVGKKYFQNRDKGKGSGYKLFMRKLYWAKRNAGSDGRVISATQVLDESRRFQKSWAQKSASKRQRSSGWTELGPFNWTLTQSWTPGLGRIISIAVEPTQQNIIYAGSPGGGIWKSTNAGQSWQPLGDHMLNMSIWSIAIDPNNVNTVFIGNEAGQIMKSTNGGSSWTEIVQVSGIPRTILIHPNNSNTIFISTRFGIHRSLNGGKSFSKVHNIGVEDIAFKPGNPDIVYACGSRFFKSTNGGASFFRIFSIVRTERLKMAVTPANPDFVYLVQKRGNGFGYLYRSSNSGDSFSVQSDYNTVSMKEVYFTQAFRDMAIAVSDTDANEVHVGGLNYSRSLDGGVSFTTLATWDNPKDPSYVHADIEVLQYLNGTIYAGTDGGIFRSTNQGNSMTDLTQGGLAVRQYYRIGGAATDANMIVGGAQDNGTNIMSGTDRSFKEWLGADGMECFIDHQNKNVVYGSVQEGIHLYKSTNGGNSYVPITKPVNTRGEWVIPFTMDPIDNKTIYVGYDNLYRHNNGGNSGSWQNITQNVNIGGDLTEIAIAASNNNYIYITEGGRVWRTKNGRNPNPTWVEVSGFGGSVNYITVDPNNPERVAIAGSGVYVSENAGATWTNIHRNLPVISAQCVVFDDTPANGLYVGMQSGVYYTNDNLSGWEPFSTNLPRVLISELEIHYPSRKIRVATYGRGIWEANLRDEGVTEINPPSYLVAHVNNQNVTLTWRDNSNNESGFKIERRKGGAFQVIGVVGANVKNFTDTDLAVGLYTYRVRAYRGTNYSAYSNLIQAVITAPIDPPTIVDNCEGCTVIAASSEETVHADYGKEKAVDGDLNTFWHTSLYDENSQHPHHITIDLGQERDLVGFSYRGRQTGSTGMVKRYAFYGSNGGPTWRPLAIGSFQRSPLKQTVDFDKFRCRYIRFQAISEVDGGRWASVAELTVRYEHQTNGRQTSQNTATDTKVDLQNFSGIKVFPVPFNNQLNIQGITSRKTIRSIRLIGVDGITRRASVKSEGKYLTIDTSKLPKGFYTLYLEENGVSKKIRLLKQ
;
A
#
# COMPACT_ATOMS: atom_id res chain seq x y z
N MET A 1 -80.12 -29.01 2.08
CA MET A 1 -79.24 -28.24 1.17
C MET A 1 -78.59 -27.01 1.85
N PHE A 2 -79.28 -26.29 2.75
CA PHE A 2 -78.71 -25.14 3.49
C PHE A 2 -77.65 -25.49 4.56
N LEU A 3 -77.62 -26.72 5.09
CA LEU A 3 -76.62 -27.17 6.07
C LEU A 3 -75.27 -27.60 5.48
N GLN A 4 -75.20 -27.87 4.17
CA GLN A 4 -73.95 -28.28 3.49
C GLN A 4 -73.11 -27.09 2.98
N GLN A 5 -73.72 -25.94 2.68
CA GLN A 5 -72.98 -24.75 2.24
C GLN A 5 -72.29 -24.00 3.39
N ASN A 6 -72.84 -24.02 4.60
CA ASN A 6 -72.22 -23.38 5.76
C ASN A 6 -71.01 -24.17 6.30
N THR A 7 -71.02 -25.50 6.25
CA THR A 7 -69.86 -26.32 6.64
C THR A 7 -68.69 -26.19 5.65
N LEU A 8 -68.97 -26.02 4.35
CA LEU A 8 -67.95 -25.77 3.32
C LEU A 8 -67.30 -24.37 3.42
N SER A 9 -68.05 -23.33 3.81
CA SER A 9 -67.50 -21.97 3.98
C SER A 9 -66.68 -21.84 5.28
N VAL A 10 -67.13 -22.49 6.35
CA VAL A 10 -66.42 -22.55 7.64
C VAL A 10 -65.14 -23.37 7.49
N ASN A 11 -65.16 -24.53 6.83
CA ASN A 11 -63.95 -25.32 6.58
C ASN A 11 -62.94 -24.60 5.67
N LYS A 12 -63.39 -23.82 4.68
CA LYS A 12 -62.48 -22.99 3.86
C LYS A 12 -61.87 -21.84 4.66
N ARG A 13 -62.62 -21.21 5.56
CA ARG A 13 -62.08 -20.18 6.48
C ARG A 13 -61.10 -20.76 7.49
N TRP A 14 -61.41 -21.90 8.11
CA TRP A 14 -60.48 -22.60 9.00
C TRP A 14 -59.24 -23.07 8.25
N MET A 15 -59.38 -23.65 7.05
CA MET A 15 -58.23 -24.04 6.24
C MET A 15 -57.37 -22.84 5.82
N PHE A 16 -57.97 -21.70 5.47
CA PHE A 16 -57.23 -20.47 5.16
C PHE A 16 -56.55 -19.89 6.42
N ILE A 17 -57.22 -19.91 7.58
CA ILE A 17 -56.66 -19.48 8.86
C ILE A 17 -55.54 -20.41 9.30
N THR A 18 -55.67 -21.74 9.14
CA THR A 18 -54.65 -22.73 9.44
C THR A 18 -53.47 -22.61 8.48
N ILE A 19 -53.71 -22.39 7.18
CA ILE A 19 -52.65 -22.12 6.21
C ILE A 19 -51.90 -20.83 6.59
N VAL A 20 -52.62 -19.73 6.87
CA VAL A 20 -52.01 -18.46 7.30
C VAL A 20 -51.25 -18.61 8.62
N LEU A 21 -51.80 -19.32 9.61
CA LEU A 21 -51.11 -19.64 10.88
C LEU A 21 -49.87 -20.51 10.65
N CYS A 22 -49.96 -21.55 9.81
CA CYS A 22 -48.81 -22.38 9.44
C CYS A 22 -47.76 -21.58 8.67
N PHE A 23 -48.14 -20.63 7.82
CA PHE A 23 -47.21 -19.71 7.14
C PHE A 23 -46.55 -18.76 8.15
N ILE A 24 -47.30 -18.16 9.08
CA ILE A 24 -46.77 -17.27 10.12
C ILE A 24 -45.83 -18.03 11.08
N LEU A 25 -46.21 -19.23 11.52
CA LEU A 25 -45.39 -20.10 12.37
C LEU A 25 -44.12 -20.56 11.65
N ASN A 26 -44.20 -20.94 10.37
CA ASN A 26 -43.02 -21.26 9.57
C ASN A 26 -42.10 -20.04 9.36
N HIS A 27 -42.64 -18.82 9.23
CA HIS A 27 -41.83 -17.62 9.07
C HIS A 27 -41.09 -17.20 10.35
N GLN A 28 -41.73 -17.30 11.52
CA GLN A 28 -41.09 -17.01 12.81
C GLN A 28 -39.98 -18.03 13.15
N THR A 29 -40.21 -19.32 12.88
CA THR A 29 -39.22 -20.38 13.16
C THR A 29 -37.94 -20.22 12.32
N GLN A 30 -38.05 -19.82 11.04
CA GLN A 30 -36.87 -19.59 10.20
C GLN A 30 -36.05 -18.36 10.64
N ALA A 31 -36.71 -17.26 11.04
CA ALA A 31 -36.02 -16.06 11.54
C ALA A 31 -35.20 -16.35 12.80
N GLN A 32 -35.84 -17.04 13.75
CA GLN A 32 -35.23 -17.44 15.00
C GLN A 32 -34.04 -18.37 14.76
N LYS A 33 -34.19 -19.34 13.85
CA LYS A 33 -33.12 -20.30 13.53
C LYS A 33 -31.89 -19.63 12.89
N VAL A 34 -32.04 -18.69 11.95
CA VAL A 34 -30.89 -17.95 11.40
C VAL A 34 -30.14 -17.22 12.51
N PHE A 35 -30.87 -16.53 13.39
CA PHE A 35 -30.28 -15.77 14.48
C PHE A 35 -29.56 -16.65 15.50
N GLU A 36 -30.11 -17.81 15.84
CA GLU A 36 -29.46 -18.81 16.70
C GLU A 36 -28.15 -19.32 16.06
N LEU A 37 -28.18 -19.68 14.77
CA LEU A 37 -27.00 -20.12 14.05
C LEU A 37 -25.92 -19.03 13.97
N MET A 38 -26.30 -17.76 13.80
CA MET A 38 -25.33 -16.65 13.78
C MET A 38 -24.61 -16.47 15.12
N GLN A 39 -25.21 -16.90 16.24
CA GLN A 39 -24.61 -16.85 17.58
C GLN A 39 -23.97 -18.16 18.03
N ASP A 40 -23.97 -19.18 17.19
CA ASP A 40 -23.26 -20.43 17.46
C ASP A 40 -21.78 -20.25 17.08
N ASP A 41 -20.90 -20.58 18.02
CA ASP A 41 -19.44 -20.47 17.90
C ASP A 41 -18.83 -21.73 17.26
N HIS A 42 -19.60 -22.81 17.13
CA HIS A 42 -19.21 -24.05 16.46
C HIS A 42 -20.23 -24.45 15.37
N VAL A 43 -20.75 -23.44 14.67
CA VAL A 43 -21.82 -23.59 13.67
C VAL A 43 -21.39 -24.41 12.45
N ASP A 44 -22.29 -25.25 11.95
CA ASP A 44 -22.17 -25.88 10.63
C ASP A 44 -22.35 -24.84 9.51
N VAL A 45 -21.30 -24.67 8.70
CA VAL A 45 -21.26 -23.61 7.69
C VAL A 45 -22.32 -23.83 6.60
N LYS A 46 -22.55 -25.08 6.19
CA LYS A 46 -23.54 -25.41 5.15
C LYS A 46 -24.95 -25.18 5.67
N GLU A 47 -25.22 -25.50 6.93
CA GLU A 47 -26.51 -25.21 7.56
C GLU A 47 -26.75 -23.71 7.64
N LEU A 48 -25.77 -22.93 8.12
CA LEU A 48 -25.84 -21.47 8.18
C LEU A 48 -26.14 -20.87 6.81
N GLU A 49 -25.39 -21.28 5.79
CA GLU A 49 -25.56 -20.81 4.41
C GLU A 49 -26.95 -21.15 3.87
N ARG A 50 -27.38 -22.41 3.98
CA ARG A 50 -28.67 -22.89 3.46
C ARG A 50 -29.84 -22.16 4.14
N VAL A 51 -29.82 -22.05 5.46
CA VAL A 51 -30.91 -21.44 6.24
C VAL A 51 -30.94 -19.93 6.00
N GLY A 52 -29.79 -19.27 6.01
CA GLY A 52 -29.71 -17.83 5.75
C GLY A 52 -30.05 -17.44 4.31
N LYS A 53 -29.53 -18.14 3.29
CA LYS A 53 -29.90 -17.89 1.89
C LYS A 53 -31.42 -18.04 1.68
N LYS A 54 -32.03 -19.09 2.23
CA LYS A 54 -33.50 -19.28 2.20
C LYS A 54 -34.23 -18.15 2.92
N TYR A 55 -33.73 -17.71 4.07
CA TYR A 55 -34.33 -16.62 4.84
C TYR A 55 -34.30 -15.28 4.10
N PHE A 56 -33.18 -14.93 3.44
CA PHE A 56 -33.00 -13.64 2.76
C PHE A 56 -33.37 -13.65 1.27
N GLN A 57 -33.84 -14.77 0.72
CA GLN A 57 -34.16 -14.88 -0.71
C GLN A 57 -35.20 -13.84 -1.17
N ASN A 58 -36.24 -13.62 -0.36
CA ASN A 58 -37.39 -12.74 -0.66
C ASN A 58 -37.55 -11.62 0.39
N ARG A 59 -36.46 -11.23 1.06
CA ARG A 59 -36.46 -10.18 2.08
C ARG A 59 -35.58 -9.01 1.68
N ASP A 60 -35.82 -7.87 2.32
CA ASP A 60 -34.94 -6.72 2.19
C ASP A 60 -33.49 -7.09 2.56
N LYS A 61 -32.56 -6.49 1.83
CA LYS A 61 -31.10 -6.67 1.97
C LYS A 61 -30.39 -5.36 2.29
N GLY A 62 -31.14 -4.26 2.42
CA GLY A 62 -30.62 -2.96 2.81
C GLY A 62 -30.02 -2.93 4.22
N LYS A 63 -29.40 -1.81 4.57
CA LYS A 63 -28.89 -1.55 5.93
C LYS A 63 -30.07 -1.66 6.91
N GLY A 64 -29.88 -2.38 8.02
CA GLY A 64 -30.97 -2.68 8.97
C GLY A 64 -31.74 -3.99 8.74
N SER A 65 -31.64 -4.63 7.58
CA SER A 65 -32.35 -5.89 7.34
C SER A 65 -31.80 -7.09 8.14
N GLY A 66 -30.57 -6.98 8.64
CA GLY A 66 -29.78 -8.08 9.20
C GLY A 66 -29.01 -8.89 8.14
N TYR A 67 -29.24 -8.63 6.84
CA TYR A 67 -28.57 -9.35 5.75
C TYR A 67 -27.05 -9.19 5.76
N LYS A 68 -26.55 -7.95 5.94
CA LYS A 68 -25.11 -7.68 6.03
C LYS A 68 -24.44 -8.44 7.16
N LEU A 69 -25.08 -8.49 8.33
CA LEU A 69 -24.58 -9.24 9.49
C LEU A 69 -24.53 -10.74 9.20
N PHE A 70 -25.56 -11.28 8.54
CA PHE A 70 -25.56 -12.67 8.08
C PHE A 70 -24.43 -12.94 7.08
N MET A 71 -24.29 -12.13 6.03
CA MET A 71 -23.27 -12.33 5.00
C MET A 71 -21.85 -12.24 5.57
N ARG A 72 -21.61 -11.30 6.48
CA ARG A 72 -20.34 -11.19 7.22
C ARG A 72 -20.06 -12.39 8.11
N LYS A 73 -21.06 -12.87 8.87
CA LYS A 73 -20.93 -14.09 9.68
C LYS A 73 -20.66 -15.30 8.78
N LEU A 74 -21.33 -15.40 7.64
CA LEU A 74 -21.12 -16.48 6.67
C LEU A 74 -19.72 -16.42 6.06
N TYR A 75 -19.23 -15.24 5.68
CA TYR A 75 -17.87 -15.03 5.18
C TYR A 75 -16.83 -15.57 6.17
N TRP A 76 -16.89 -15.13 7.43
CA TRP A 76 -15.97 -15.63 8.45
C TRP A 76 -16.21 -17.09 8.83
N ALA A 77 -17.45 -17.58 8.79
CA ALA A 77 -17.74 -18.98 9.05
C ALA A 77 -17.10 -19.89 8.00
N LYS A 78 -17.22 -19.55 6.71
CA LYS A 78 -16.55 -20.25 5.60
C LYS A 78 -15.02 -20.25 5.79
N ARG A 79 -14.44 -19.10 6.15
CA ARG A 79 -12.99 -18.95 6.31
C ARG A 79 -12.43 -19.55 7.58
N ASN A 80 -13.20 -19.66 8.65
CA ASN A 80 -12.78 -20.23 9.93
C ASN A 80 -13.27 -21.68 10.11
N ALA A 81 -13.70 -22.32 9.02
CA ALA A 81 -14.14 -23.71 9.04
C ALA A 81 -12.95 -24.67 9.17
N GLY A 82 -13.12 -25.69 10.02
CA GLY A 82 -12.25 -26.86 10.05
C GLY A 82 -12.52 -27.80 8.88
N SER A 83 -11.75 -28.89 8.83
CA SER A 83 -11.94 -29.95 7.82
C SER A 83 -13.28 -30.69 7.95
N ASP A 84 -13.95 -30.58 9.09
CA ASP A 84 -15.30 -31.11 9.35
C ASP A 84 -16.44 -30.22 8.81
N GLY A 85 -16.10 -29.03 8.28
CA GLY A 85 -17.08 -28.07 7.76
C GLY A 85 -17.78 -27.23 8.83
N ARG A 86 -17.31 -27.27 10.09
CA ARG A 86 -17.79 -26.41 11.18
C ARG A 86 -16.80 -25.32 11.51
N VAL A 87 -17.30 -24.21 12.04
CA VAL A 87 -16.44 -23.13 12.53
C VAL A 87 -15.59 -23.63 13.71
N ILE A 88 -14.28 -23.40 13.65
CA ILE A 88 -13.38 -23.66 14.77
C ILE A 88 -13.69 -22.63 15.85
N SER A 89 -14.14 -23.10 17.03
CA SER A 89 -14.60 -22.21 18.09
C SER A 89 -13.45 -21.41 18.69
N ALA A 90 -13.76 -20.27 19.31
CA ALA A 90 -12.75 -19.43 19.96
C ALA A 90 -11.95 -20.20 21.02
N THR A 91 -12.58 -21.14 21.73
CA THR A 91 -11.92 -22.03 22.70
C THR A 91 -10.95 -22.99 22.02
N GLN A 92 -11.33 -23.59 20.89
CA GLN A 92 -10.44 -24.46 20.11
C GLN A 92 -9.23 -23.69 19.58
N VAL A 93 -9.42 -22.48 19.05
CA VAL A 93 -8.32 -21.61 18.59
C VAL A 93 -7.34 -21.31 19.73
N LEU A 94 -7.86 -21.01 20.93
CA LEU A 94 -7.07 -20.78 22.14
C LEU A 94 -6.22 -21.98 22.53
N ASP A 95 -6.83 -23.17 22.59
CA ASP A 95 -6.17 -24.40 23.00
C ASP A 95 -5.08 -24.81 22.01
N GLU A 96 -5.37 -24.74 20.71
CA GLU A 96 -4.43 -25.06 19.64
C GLU A 96 -3.24 -24.08 19.61
N SER A 97 -3.50 -22.79 19.78
CA SER A 97 -2.45 -21.77 19.87
C SER A 97 -1.55 -21.99 21.08
N ARG A 98 -2.13 -22.34 22.24
CA ARG A 98 -1.39 -22.65 23.47
C ARG A 98 -0.53 -23.91 23.30
N ARG A 99 -1.08 -24.94 22.64
CA ARG A 99 -0.39 -26.20 22.33
C ARG A 99 0.83 -25.96 21.44
N PHE A 100 0.65 -25.21 20.34
CA PHE A 100 1.75 -24.85 19.45
C PHE A 100 2.85 -24.07 20.20
N GLN A 101 2.48 -23.05 20.97
CA GLN A 101 3.44 -22.22 21.71
C GLN A 101 4.30 -23.05 22.68
N LYS A 102 3.69 -23.96 23.44
CA LYS A 102 4.42 -24.86 24.35
C LYS A 102 5.40 -25.75 23.58
N SER A 103 4.96 -26.33 22.47
CA SER A 103 5.80 -27.22 21.65
C SER A 103 7.00 -26.48 21.03
N TRP A 104 6.80 -25.22 20.62
CA TRP A 104 7.85 -24.41 20.01
C TRP A 104 8.87 -23.90 21.02
N ALA A 105 8.42 -23.43 22.19
CA ALA A 105 9.30 -22.93 23.25
C ALA A 105 10.32 -23.99 23.71
N GLN A 106 9.91 -25.25 23.76
CA GLN A 106 10.79 -26.39 24.05
C GLN A 106 11.86 -26.60 22.97
N LYS A 107 11.54 -26.34 21.69
CA LYS A 107 12.47 -26.48 20.56
C LYS A 107 13.40 -25.26 20.39
N SER A 108 12.99 -24.07 20.78
CA SER A 108 13.73 -22.82 20.55
C SER A 108 14.76 -22.47 21.62
N ALA A 109 14.77 -23.16 22.77
CA ALA A 109 15.71 -22.94 23.87
C ALA A 109 17.21 -23.09 23.46
N SER A 110 17.49 -23.62 22.27
CA SER A 110 18.84 -23.82 21.71
C SER A 110 19.20 -22.94 20.49
N LYS A 111 18.32 -22.02 20.03
CA LYS A 111 18.58 -21.19 18.83
C LYS A 111 18.48 -19.69 19.11
N ARG A 112 19.52 -18.92 18.75
CA ARG A 112 19.45 -17.44 18.66
C ARG A 112 18.37 -17.06 17.64
N GLN A 113 17.29 -16.41 18.08
CA GLN A 113 16.28 -15.88 17.18
C GLN A 113 16.89 -14.79 16.29
N ARG A 114 16.82 -14.99 14.97
CA ARG A 114 17.04 -13.92 13.99
C ARG A 114 15.74 -13.12 13.90
N SER A 115 15.67 -12.00 14.61
CA SER A 115 14.42 -11.25 14.82
C SER A 115 14.02 -10.41 13.60
N SER A 116 12.80 -10.60 13.13
CA SER A 116 12.01 -9.61 12.39
C SER A 116 10.94 -9.07 13.36
N GLY A 117 11.18 -7.91 13.97
CA GLY A 117 10.14 -7.26 14.77
C GLY A 117 9.08 -6.66 13.85
N TRP A 118 7.82 -7.02 14.05
CA TRP A 118 6.69 -6.34 13.41
C TRP A 118 6.48 -4.96 14.03
N THR A 119 6.11 -4.00 13.19
CA THR A 119 5.81 -2.62 13.58
C THR A 119 4.42 -2.24 13.07
N GLU A 120 3.59 -1.66 13.93
CA GLU A 120 2.26 -1.16 13.57
C GLU A 120 2.38 0.05 12.64
N LEU A 121 1.59 0.05 11.57
CA LEU A 121 1.48 1.16 10.63
C LEU A 121 0.23 2.01 10.85
N GLY A 122 -0.78 1.49 11.57
CA GLY A 122 -2.05 2.17 11.82
C GLY A 122 -3.23 1.55 11.05
N PRO A 123 -4.34 2.29 10.84
CA PRO A 123 -4.51 3.71 11.08
C PRO A 123 -4.59 4.07 12.57
N PHE A 124 -3.91 5.15 12.96
CA PHE A 124 -3.94 5.75 14.29
C PHE A 124 -4.92 6.92 14.39
N ASN A 125 -5.19 7.55 13.26
CA ASN A 125 -6.13 8.65 13.07
C ASN A 125 -6.66 8.57 11.64
N TRP A 126 -7.65 9.40 11.31
CA TRP A 126 -8.18 9.46 9.96
C TRP A 126 -8.37 10.91 9.52
N THR A 127 -8.14 11.17 8.23
CA THR A 127 -8.49 12.42 7.57
C THR A 127 -9.62 12.20 6.58
N LEU A 128 -10.71 12.95 6.73
CA LEU A 128 -11.87 12.88 5.86
C LEU A 128 -11.56 13.46 4.47
N THR A 129 -11.91 12.72 3.41
CA THR A 129 -12.03 13.26 2.05
C THR A 129 -13.48 13.23 1.55
N GLN A 130 -13.92 12.11 0.94
CA GLN A 130 -15.29 11.91 0.43
C GLN A 130 -16.04 10.75 1.11
N SER A 131 -15.41 10.01 2.02
CA SER A 131 -16.10 8.97 2.79
C SER A 131 -17.25 9.55 3.63
N TRP A 132 -18.40 8.88 3.67
CA TRP A 132 -19.55 9.29 4.50
C TRP A 132 -19.60 8.55 5.84
N THR A 133 -18.67 7.62 6.10
CA THR A 133 -18.58 6.83 7.35
C THR A 133 -17.13 6.62 7.81
N PRO A 134 -16.38 7.69 8.14
CA PRO A 134 -15.05 7.54 8.72
C PRO A 134 -15.12 7.05 10.18
N GLY A 135 -14.10 6.30 10.61
CA GLY A 135 -13.96 5.80 11.98
C GLY A 135 -12.72 4.93 12.08
N LEU A 136 -12.25 4.52 13.27
CA LEU A 136 -11.10 3.62 13.42
C LEU A 136 -11.47 2.16 13.68
N GLY A 137 -12.71 1.88 14.04
CA GLY A 137 -13.21 0.52 14.21
C GLY A 137 -14.06 0.34 15.47
N ARG A 138 -14.51 -0.89 15.66
CA ARG A 138 -15.61 -1.22 16.57
C ARG A 138 -15.20 -1.23 18.05
N ILE A 139 -15.96 -0.50 18.87
CA ILE A 139 -15.87 -0.44 20.34
C ILE A 139 -17.22 -0.83 20.94
N ILE A 140 -17.23 -1.89 21.74
CA ILE A 140 -18.48 -2.43 22.34
C ILE A 140 -18.48 -2.39 23.87
N SER A 141 -17.36 -2.06 24.48
CA SER A 141 -17.24 -1.94 25.93
C SER A 141 -16.37 -0.75 26.28
N ILE A 142 -16.85 0.05 27.22
CA ILE A 142 -16.16 1.22 27.74
C ILE A 142 -16.22 1.13 29.26
N ALA A 143 -15.10 1.43 29.92
CA ALA A 143 -15.07 1.67 31.36
C ALA A 143 -14.29 2.95 31.63
N VAL A 144 -14.98 3.94 32.19
CA VAL A 144 -14.39 5.23 32.60
C VAL A 144 -14.27 5.23 34.13
N GLU A 145 -13.13 5.67 34.64
CA GLU A 145 -12.96 5.85 36.09
C GLU A 145 -13.81 7.05 36.55
N PRO A 146 -14.75 6.86 37.51
CA PRO A 146 -15.76 7.86 37.83
C PRO A 146 -15.23 9.14 38.51
N THR A 147 -14.08 9.10 39.18
CA THR A 147 -13.48 10.26 39.87
C THR A 147 -12.39 10.96 39.05
N GLN A 148 -11.77 10.23 38.12
CA GLN A 148 -10.62 10.56 37.29
C GLN A 148 -10.96 10.14 35.86
N GLN A 149 -11.90 10.85 35.23
CA GLN A 149 -12.37 10.59 33.86
C GLN A 149 -11.28 10.71 32.76
N ASN A 150 -10.04 10.98 33.16
CA ASN A 150 -8.84 10.83 32.35
C ASN A 150 -8.50 9.36 32.07
N ILE A 151 -8.88 8.44 32.97
CA ILE A 151 -8.65 7.00 32.83
C ILE A 151 -9.85 6.38 32.12
N ILE A 152 -9.62 5.91 30.90
CA ILE A 152 -10.66 5.28 30.06
C ILE A 152 -10.10 3.98 29.52
N TYR A 153 -10.87 2.91 29.61
CA TYR A 153 -10.60 1.65 28.92
C TYR A 153 -11.62 1.45 27.81
N ALA A 154 -11.15 0.96 26.66
CA ALA A 154 -11.98 0.63 25.51
C ALA A 154 -11.73 -0.82 25.07
N GLY A 155 -12.80 -1.56 24.83
CA GLY A 155 -12.79 -2.96 24.43
C GLY A 155 -13.32 -3.14 23.02
N SER A 156 -12.53 -3.83 22.20
CA SER A 156 -12.89 -4.18 20.82
C SER A 156 -13.02 -5.70 20.64
N PRO A 157 -14.02 -6.20 19.90
CA PRO A 157 -14.19 -7.63 19.62
C PRO A 157 -13.04 -8.26 18.81
N GLY A 158 -12.21 -7.46 18.14
CA GLY A 158 -11.03 -7.94 17.41
C GLY A 158 -9.74 -7.17 17.74
N GLY A 159 -9.89 -5.95 18.28
CA GLY A 159 -8.77 -5.04 18.53
C GLY A 159 -8.19 -5.04 19.94
N GLY A 160 -8.67 -5.88 20.85
CA GLY A 160 -8.11 -5.96 22.21
C GLY A 160 -8.66 -4.91 23.15
N ILE A 161 -7.96 -4.78 24.28
CA ILE A 161 -8.21 -3.75 25.29
C ILE A 161 -7.18 -2.63 25.16
N TRP A 162 -7.68 -1.41 25.24
CA TRP A 162 -6.89 -0.18 25.19
C TRP A 162 -7.17 0.67 26.41
N LYS A 163 -6.18 1.46 26.81
CA LYS A 163 -6.28 2.42 27.91
C LYS A 163 -5.79 3.78 27.50
N SER A 164 -6.52 4.80 27.93
CA SER A 164 -6.08 6.18 27.97
C SER A 164 -5.95 6.63 29.43
N THR A 165 -4.98 7.50 29.71
CA THR A 165 -4.81 8.17 31.01
C THR A 165 -4.89 9.69 30.89
N ASN A 166 -5.32 10.19 29.73
CA ASN A 166 -5.43 11.61 29.38
C ASN A 166 -6.73 11.88 28.60
N ALA A 167 -7.81 11.22 29.00
CA ALA A 167 -9.17 11.44 28.50
C ALA A 167 -9.31 11.24 26.98
N GLY A 168 -8.60 10.25 26.41
CA GLY A 168 -8.67 9.87 25.00
C GLY A 168 -7.70 10.61 24.08
N GLN A 169 -6.84 11.49 24.60
CA GLN A 169 -5.82 12.17 23.78
C GLN A 169 -4.75 11.21 23.26
N SER A 170 -4.43 10.16 24.03
CA SER A 170 -3.64 9.03 23.55
C SER A 170 -4.14 7.69 24.11
N TRP A 171 -3.97 6.63 23.32
CA TRP A 171 -4.33 5.25 23.68
C TRP A 171 -3.13 4.32 23.68
N GLN A 172 -3.11 3.37 24.61
CA GLN A 172 -2.10 2.32 24.70
C GLN A 172 -2.79 0.95 24.71
N PRO A 173 -2.31 -0.02 23.92
CA PRO A 173 -2.85 -1.37 23.96
C PRO A 173 -2.34 -2.11 25.20
N LEU A 174 -3.20 -2.94 25.79
CA LEU A 174 -2.92 -3.68 27.03
C LEU A 174 -3.07 -5.20 26.89
N GLY A 175 -3.33 -5.68 25.67
CA GLY A 175 -3.73 -7.07 25.40
C GLY A 175 -2.89 -7.83 24.39
N ASP A 176 -1.83 -7.25 23.81
CA ASP A 176 -1.18 -7.75 22.58
C ASP A 176 -0.57 -9.15 22.71
N HIS A 177 -0.25 -9.54 23.95
CA HIS A 177 0.31 -10.85 24.28
C HIS A 177 -0.74 -11.89 24.67
N MET A 178 -2.01 -11.50 24.81
CA MET A 178 -3.10 -12.44 25.11
C MET A 178 -3.33 -13.39 23.95
N LEU A 179 -3.67 -14.64 24.24
CA LEU A 179 -4.04 -15.62 23.21
C LEU A 179 -5.38 -15.31 22.54
N ASN A 180 -6.29 -14.63 23.25
CA ASN A 180 -7.56 -14.15 22.71
C ASN A 180 -7.75 -12.70 23.15
N MET A 181 -7.80 -11.81 22.16
CA MET A 181 -7.95 -10.36 22.32
C MET A 181 -9.37 -9.86 22.02
N SER A 182 -10.36 -10.75 21.89
CA SER A 182 -11.74 -10.36 21.62
C SER A 182 -12.40 -9.86 22.90
N ILE A 183 -12.42 -8.55 23.15
CA ILE A 183 -12.90 -8.00 24.43
C ILE A 183 -14.36 -7.54 24.33
N TRP A 184 -15.21 -8.11 25.17
CA TRP A 184 -16.66 -7.88 25.17
C TRP A 184 -17.20 -7.19 26.41
N SER A 185 -16.46 -7.24 27.52
CA SER A 185 -16.86 -6.59 28.76
C SER A 185 -15.64 -6.12 29.53
N ILE A 186 -15.73 -4.94 30.14
CA ILE A 186 -14.68 -4.32 30.95
C ILE A 186 -15.32 -3.76 32.21
N ALA A 187 -14.68 -3.96 33.36
CA ALA A 187 -15.07 -3.31 34.61
C ALA A 187 -13.83 -2.88 35.40
N ILE A 188 -13.85 -1.63 35.87
CA ILE A 188 -12.89 -1.11 36.85
C ILE A 188 -13.48 -1.36 38.24
N ASP A 189 -12.68 -1.85 39.18
CA ASP A 189 -13.12 -1.96 40.57
C ASP A 189 -13.23 -0.55 41.19
N PRO A 190 -14.43 -0.12 41.62
CA PRO A 190 -14.63 1.22 42.19
C PRO A 190 -13.87 1.45 43.51
N ASN A 191 -13.43 0.38 44.19
CA ASN A 191 -12.65 0.50 45.42
C ASN A 191 -11.14 0.41 45.18
N ASN A 192 -10.71 0.10 43.96
CA ASN A 192 -9.30 0.05 43.58
C ASN A 192 -9.14 0.17 42.06
N VAL A 193 -8.81 1.37 41.58
CA VAL A 193 -8.67 1.69 40.14
C VAL A 193 -7.60 0.89 39.40
N ASN A 194 -6.67 0.25 40.12
CA ASN A 194 -5.67 -0.65 39.52
C ASN A 194 -6.22 -2.06 39.28
N THR A 195 -7.37 -2.40 39.86
CA THR A 195 -8.03 -3.68 39.62
C THR A 195 -9.02 -3.55 38.48
N VAL A 196 -8.79 -4.28 37.39
CA VAL A 196 -9.62 -4.25 36.18
C VAL A 196 -9.94 -5.68 35.78
N PHE A 197 -11.18 -5.90 35.35
CA PHE A 197 -11.65 -7.17 34.84
C PHE A 197 -12.05 -7.03 33.37
N ILE A 198 -11.77 -8.06 32.58
CA ILE A 198 -12.22 -8.15 31.19
C ILE A 198 -12.84 -9.52 30.91
N GLY A 199 -13.82 -9.54 30.02
CA GLY A 199 -14.43 -10.76 29.50
C GLY A 199 -14.24 -10.89 28.00
N ASN A 200 -13.90 -12.08 27.50
CA ASN A 200 -13.66 -12.33 26.09
C ASN A 200 -14.68 -13.29 25.42
N GLU A 201 -14.60 -13.42 24.09
CA GLU A 201 -15.54 -14.24 23.31
C GLU A 201 -15.56 -15.72 23.70
N ALA A 202 -14.45 -16.25 24.22
CA ALA A 202 -14.35 -17.64 24.69
C ALA A 202 -14.92 -17.84 26.11
N GLY A 203 -15.48 -16.79 26.72
CA GLY A 203 -16.00 -16.83 28.09
C GLY A 203 -14.94 -16.66 29.17
N GLN A 204 -13.67 -16.41 28.83
CA GLN A 204 -12.63 -16.20 29.83
C GLN A 204 -12.82 -14.83 30.49
N ILE A 205 -12.71 -14.82 31.82
CA ILE A 205 -12.65 -13.62 32.63
C ILE A 205 -11.21 -13.46 33.09
N MET A 206 -10.59 -12.36 32.69
CA MET A 206 -9.23 -12.00 33.09
C MET A 206 -9.29 -10.88 34.11
N LYS A 207 -8.38 -10.92 35.08
CA LYS A 207 -8.18 -9.91 36.11
C LYS A 207 -6.79 -9.31 35.99
N SER A 208 -6.71 -8.00 36.07
CA SER A 208 -5.48 -7.25 36.31
C SER A 208 -5.55 -6.60 37.69
N THR A 209 -4.41 -6.50 38.37
CA THR A 209 -4.25 -5.76 39.64
C THR A 209 -3.24 -4.61 39.53
N ASN A 210 -2.80 -4.30 38.31
CA ASN A 210 -1.82 -3.27 38.00
C ASN A 210 -2.27 -2.38 36.84
N GLY A 211 -3.58 -2.12 36.75
CA GLY A 211 -4.16 -1.20 35.76
C GLY A 211 -4.04 -1.68 34.32
N GLY A 212 -3.95 -3.00 34.13
CA GLY A 212 -3.93 -3.68 32.84
C GLY A 212 -2.55 -3.99 32.25
N SER A 213 -1.46 -3.76 32.97
CA SER A 213 -0.10 -4.13 32.51
C SER A 213 0.10 -5.65 32.43
N SER A 214 -0.62 -6.43 33.25
CA SER A 214 -0.64 -7.90 33.16
C SER A 214 -2.01 -8.45 33.55
N TRP A 215 -2.34 -9.64 33.04
CA TRP A 215 -3.65 -10.26 33.17
C TRP A 215 -3.54 -11.72 33.59
N THR A 216 -4.41 -12.15 34.50
CA THR A 216 -4.56 -13.55 34.94
C THR A 216 -5.98 -14.00 34.72
N GLU A 217 -6.16 -15.17 34.11
CA GLU A 217 -7.46 -15.81 33.99
C GLU A 217 -7.96 -16.26 35.37
N ILE A 218 -9.18 -15.89 35.75
CA ILE A 218 -9.76 -16.22 37.07
C ILE A 218 -10.94 -17.20 36.98
N VAL A 219 -11.67 -17.20 35.86
CA VAL A 219 -12.77 -18.13 35.59
C VAL A 219 -13.05 -18.14 34.08
N GLN A 220 -13.56 -19.26 33.58
CA GLN A 220 -14.18 -19.35 32.25
C GLN A 220 -15.66 -19.67 32.43
N VAL A 221 -16.53 -18.79 31.94
CA VAL A 221 -18.00 -18.95 32.00
C VAL A 221 -18.53 -19.45 30.65
N SER A 222 -19.70 -20.09 30.67
CA SER A 222 -20.38 -20.45 29.43
C SER A 222 -20.92 -19.20 28.73
N GLY A 223 -20.58 -19.05 27.45
CA GLY A 223 -21.04 -17.95 26.59
C GLY A 223 -20.29 -16.63 26.79
N ILE A 224 -20.50 -15.71 25.86
CA ILE A 224 -19.85 -14.40 25.84
C ILE A 224 -20.31 -13.55 27.05
N PRO A 225 -19.40 -13.04 27.89
CA PRO A 225 -19.73 -12.10 28.96
C PRO A 225 -20.33 -10.81 28.40
N ARG A 226 -21.47 -10.37 28.94
CA ARG A 226 -22.15 -9.13 28.53
C ARG A 226 -21.77 -7.98 29.45
N THR A 227 -21.97 -8.15 30.75
CA THR A 227 -21.62 -7.16 31.77
C THR A 227 -20.86 -7.83 32.91
N ILE A 228 -19.74 -7.23 33.29
CA ILE A 228 -19.08 -7.48 34.57
C ILE A 228 -19.46 -6.33 35.49
N LEU A 229 -20.12 -6.63 36.60
CA LEU A 229 -20.59 -5.62 37.56
C LEU A 229 -19.94 -5.87 38.92
N ILE A 230 -19.25 -4.86 39.44
CA ILE A 230 -18.53 -4.93 40.72
C ILE A 230 -19.30 -4.10 41.74
N HIS A 231 -19.50 -4.64 42.93
CA HIS A 231 -20.23 -3.96 43.99
C HIS A 231 -19.53 -2.65 44.40
N PRO A 232 -20.27 -1.53 44.51
CA PRO A 232 -19.68 -0.19 44.65
C PRO A 232 -18.75 -0.07 45.85
N ASN A 233 -19.10 -0.71 46.98
CA ASN A 233 -18.35 -0.59 48.25
C ASN A 233 -17.75 -1.93 48.74
N ASN A 234 -17.72 -2.97 47.89
CA ASN A 234 -17.25 -4.31 48.29
C ASN A 234 -16.68 -5.09 47.09
N SER A 235 -15.38 -4.97 46.86
CA SER A 235 -14.66 -5.67 45.78
C SER A 235 -14.82 -7.20 45.76
N ASN A 236 -15.32 -7.83 46.83
CA ASN A 236 -15.54 -9.27 46.84
C ASN A 236 -16.77 -9.71 46.04
N THR A 237 -17.77 -8.83 45.93
CA THR A 237 -19.03 -9.12 45.24
C THR A 237 -18.95 -8.69 43.78
N ILE A 238 -18.94 -9.68 42.87
CA ILE A 238 -18.80 -9.48 41.43
C ILE A 238 -19.89 -10.29 40.71
N PHE A 239 -20.54 -9.70 39.73
CA PHE A 239 -21.47 -10.38 38.82
C PHE A 239 -20.91 -10.45 37.41
N ILE A 240 -21.21 -11.55 36.72
CA ILE A 240 -20.95 -11.73 35.29
C ILE A 240 -22.24 -12.19 34.64
N SER A 241 -22.82 -11.35 33.79
CA SER A 241 -23.97 -11.70 32.96
C SER A 241 -23.53 -12.33 31.64
N THR A 242 -24.30 -13.30 31.17
CA THR A 242 -24.11 -13.99 29.88
C THR A 242 -25.49 -14.28 29.27
N ARG A 243 -25.51 -14.77 28.02
CA ARG A 243 -26.76 -15.28 27.41
C ARG A 243 -27.34 -16.50 28.13
N PHE A 244 -26.59 -17.11 29.06
CA PHE A 244 -26.98 -18.32 29.78
C PHE A 244 -27.28 -18.09 31.26
N GLY A 245 -27.18 -16.86 31.77
CA GLY A 245 -27.43 -16.56 33.17
C GLY A 245 -26.52 -15.53 33.80
N ILE A 246 -26.63 -15.41 35.12
CA ILE A 246 -25.79 -14.56 35.97
C ILE A 246 -24.94 -15.46 36.87
N HIS A 247 -23.63 -15.20 36.88
CA HIS A 247 -22.68 -15.76 37.83
C HIS A 247 -22.33 -14.70 38.88
N ARG A 248 -22.21 -15.08 40.15
CA ARG A 248 -21.87 -14.21 41.28
C ARG A 248 -20.70 -14.77 42.07
N SER A 249 -19.73 -13.92 42.38
CA SER A 249 -18.65 -14.16 43.34
C SER A 249 -18.94 -13.42 44.64
N LEU A 250 -18.48 -13.96 45.77
CA LEU A 250 -18.45 -13.31 47.08
C LEU A 250 -17.03 -13.25 47.68
N ASN A 251 -15.99 -13.54 46.87
CA ASN A 251 -14.61 -13.64 47.33
C ASN A 251 -13.60 -13.04 46.32
N GLY A 252 -14.02 -11.99 45.61
CA GLY A 252 -13.15 -11.19 44.75
C GLY A 252 -12.72 -11.90 43.47
N GLY A 253 -13.54 -12.86 43.01
CA GLY A 253 -13.36 -13.61 41.78
C GLY A 253 -12.58 -14.92 41.95
N LYS A 254 -12.34 -15.40 43.19
CA LYS A 254 -11.70 -16.71 43.42
C LYS A 254 -12.62 -17.88 43.03
N SER A 255 -13.94 -17.70 43.17
CA SER A 255 -14.94 -18.67 42.74
C SER A 255 -16.26 -17.99 42.39
N PHE A 256 -17.02 -18.58 41.46
CA PHE A 256 -18.32 -18.06 41.04
C PHE A 256 -19.41 -19.13 41.18
N SER A 257 -20.60 -18.70 41.60
CA SER A 257 -21.83 -19.50 41.63
C SER A 257 -22.87 -18.92 40.68
N LYS A 258 -23.58 -19.77 39.95
CA LYS A 258 -24.68 -19.34 39.07
C LYS A 258 -25.92 -19.04 39.91
N VAL A 259 -26.40 -17.80 39.87
CA VAL A 259 -27.55 -17.30 40.68
C VAL A 259 -28.80 -17.04 39.85
N HIS A 260 -28.68 -17.12 38.52
CA HIS A 260 -29.79 -16.98 37.59
C HIS A 260 -29.53 -17.76 36.30
N ASN A 261 -30.57 -18.38 35.74
CA ASN A 261 -30.45 -19.30 34.59
C ASN A 261 -30.93 -18.74 33.25
N ILE A 262 -31.60 -17.58 33.24
CA ILE A 262 -32.09 -16.96 32.01
C ILE A 262 -31.05 -15.94 31.55
N GLY A 263 -30.86 -15.81 30.23
CA GLY A 263 -29.90 -14.87 29.65
C GLY A 263 -30.18 -13.42 30.05
N VAL A 264 -29.10 -12.74 30.43
CA VAL A 264 -29.10 -11.34 30.88
C VAL A 264 -28.08 -10.59 30.04
N GLU A 265 -28.52 -9.47 29.45
CA GLU A 265 -27.68 -8.56 28.69
C GLU A 265 -27.18 -7.39 29.53
N ASP A 266 -27.97 -6.94 30.51
CA ASP A 266 -27.64 -5.80 31.35
C ASP A 266 -27.93 -6.10 32.82
N ILE A 267 -27.08 -5.60 33.72
CA ILE A 267 -27.20 -5.76 35.16
C ILE A 267 -26.66 -4.51 35.86
N ALA A 268 -27.41 -3.96 36.81
CA ALA A 268 -27.02 -2.75 37.53
C ALA A 268 -27.50 -2.79 38.98
N PHE A 269 -26.77 -2.13 39.87
CA PHE A 269 -27.23 -1.84 41.22
C PHE A 269 -28.23 -0.67 41.21
N LYS A 270 -29.17 -0.64 42.16
CA LYS A 270 -29.91 0.59 42.45
C LYS A 270 -28.92 1.64 42.97
N PRO A 271 -28.91 2.86 42.42
CA PRO A 271 -28.10 3.95 42.96
C PRO A 271 -28.37 4.14 44.46
N GLY A 272 -27.30 4.19 45.26
CA GLY A 272 -27.36 4.33 46.71
C GLY A 272 -27.81 3.10 47.51
N ASN A 273 -28.25 2.00 46.87
CA ASN A 273 -28.64 0.78 47.59
C ASN A 273 -28.29 -0.50 46.79
N PRO A 274 -27.10 -1.10 47.03
CA PRO A 274 -26.67 -2.27 46.29
C PRO A 274 -27.32 -3.60 46.71
N ASP A 275 -28.19 -3.63 47.74
CA ASP A 275 -29.01 -4.81 48.03
C ASP A 275 -30.07 -5.04 46.95
N ILE A 276 -30.46 -3.97 46.25
CA ILE A 276 -31.33 -4.04 45.08
C ILE A 276 -30.47 -4.13 43.82
N VAL A 277 -30.65 -5.23 43.08
CA VAL A 277 -29.96 -5.48 41.81
C VAL A 277 -30.99 -5.70 40.72
N TYR A 278 -30.87 -4.96 39.63
CA TYR A 278 -31.71 -5.08 38.46
C TYR A 278 -30.97 -5.86 37.37
N ALA A 279 -31.70 -6.68 36.62
CA ALA A 279 -31.17 -7.41 35.49
C ALA A 279 -32.19 -7.45 34.34
N CYS A 280 -31.72 -7.30 33.10
CA CYS A 280 -32.59 -7.43 31.93
C CYS A 280 -31.93 -8.18 30.77
N GLY A 281 -32.77 -8.82 29.98
CA GLY A 281 -32.41 -9.50 28.73
C GLY A 281 -33.61 -9.51 27.81
N SER A 282 -34.30 -10.64 27.67
CA SER A 282 -35.64 -10.68 27.06
C SER A 282 -36.79 -10.28 28.01
N ARG A 283 -36.46 -10.13 29.30
CA ARG A 283 -37.36 -9.88 30.43
C ARG A 283 -36.62 -9.04 31.46
N PHE A 284 -37.35 -8.38 32.37
CA PHE A 284 -36.79 -7.67 33.50
C PHE A 284 -36.90 -8.49 34.78
N PHE A 285 -35.84 -8.45 35.58
CA PHE A 285 -35.74 -9.13 36.86
C PHE A 285 -35.19 -8.18 37.94
N LYS A 286 -35.64 -8.39 39.17
CA LYS A 286 -35.19 -7.65 40.35
C LYS A 286 -34.76 -8.63 41.43
N SER A 287 -33.68 -8.30 42.11
CA SER A 287 -33.24 -8.88 43.36
C SER A 287 -33.39 -7.85 44.47
N THR A 288 -33.74 -8.28 45.66
CA THR A 288 -33.77 -7.48 46.89
C THR A 288 -32.82 -8.00 47.97
N ASN A 289 -31.97 -8.98 47.64
CA ASN A 289 -31.06 -9.64 48.58
C ASN A 289 -29.60 -9.65 48.05
N GLY A 290 -29.16 -8.53 47.49
CA GLY A 290 -27.78 -8.35 47.00
C GLY A 290 -27.41 -9.29 45.84
N GLY A 291 -28.39 -9.68 45.03
CA GLY A 291 -28.24 -10.54 43.86
C GLY A 291 -28.10 -12.02 44.17
N ALA A 292 -28.52 -12.47 45.35
CA ALA A 292 -28.55 -13.90 45.68
C ALA A 292 -29.65 -14.65 44.91
N SER A 293 -30.77 -13.99 44.60
CA SER A 293 -31.85 -14.55 43.79
C SER A 293 -32.59 -13.43 43.03
N PHE A 294 -33.05 -13.73 41.81
CA PHE A 294 -33.75 -12.77 40.95
C PHE A 294 -35.18 -13.21 40.65
N PHE A 295 -36.13 -12.28 40.77
CA PHE A 295 -37.55 -12.48 40.47
C PHE A 295 -37.97 -11.68 39.25
N ARG A 296 -38.82 -12.27 38.40
CA ARG A 296 -39.34 -11.60 37.21
C ARG A 296 -40.38 -10.56 37.60
N ILE A 297 -40.32 -9.39 36.94
CA ILE A 297 -41.38 -8.38 37.00
C ILE A 297 -42.26 -8.50 35.76
N PHE A 298 -43.58 -8.48 35.95
CA PHE A 298 -44.56 -8.83 34.92
C PHE A 298 -45.27 -7.64 34.26
N SER A 299 -45.03 -6.41 34.73
CA SER A 299 -45.59 -5.20 34.09
C SER A 299 -45.08 -4.99 32.65
N ILE A 300 -43.99 -5.66 32.27
CA ILE A 300 -43.49 -5.71 30.90
C ILE A 300 -43.96 -7.04 30.27
N VAL A 301 -45.03 -6.94 29.50
CA VAL A 301 -45.71 -8.13 28.95
C VAL A 301 -44.93 -8.75 27.79
N ARG A 302 -44.32 -7.91 26.93
CA ARG A 302 -43.57 -8.36 25.76
C ARG A 302 -42.21 -8.94 26.13
N THR A 303 -41.88 -10.12 25.60
CA THR A 303 -40.59 -10.78 25.81
C THR A 303 -39.66 -10.58 24.61
N GLU A 304 -39.09 -9.39 24.50
CA GLU A 304 -38.09 -9.01 23.50
C GLU A 304 -36.88 -8.39 24.20
N ARG A 305 -35.78 -8.19 23.44
CA ARG A 305 -34.53 -7.64 23.96
C ARG A 305 -34.76 -6.28 24.65
N LEU A 306 -34.18 -6.14 25.84
CA LEU A 306 -34.21 -4.96 26.70
C LEU A 306 -32.78 -4.49 27.00
N LYS A 307 -32.59 -3.18 27.05
CA LYS A 307 -31.43 -2.52 27.65
C LYS A 307 -31.91 -1.55 28.72
N MET A 308 -31.10 -1.33 29.76
CA MET A 308 -31.51 -0.61 30.96
C MET A 308 -30.56 0.54 31.26
N ALA A 309 -31.10 1.60 31.86
CA ALA A 309 -30.34 2.63 32.55
C ALA A 309 -30.97 2.96 33.91
N VAL A 310 -30.14 3.28 34.88
CA VAL A 310 -30.50 3.77 36.22
C VAL A 310 -29.80 5.09 36.46
N THR A 311 -30.35 5.94 37.33
CA THR A 311 -29.77 7.27 37.58
C THR A 311 -29.77 7.62 39.07
N PRO A 312 -28.67 8.19 39.61
CA PRO A 312 -28.67 8.77 40.95
C PRO A 312 -29.50 10.06 41.07
N ALA A 313 -29.84 10.74 39.97
CA ALA A 313 -30.71 11.93 39.99
C ALA A 313 -32.12 11.62 40.53
N ASN A 314 -32.58 10.39 40.32
CA ASN A 314 -33.72 9.82 41.02
C ASN A 314 -33.49 8.30 41.20
N PRO A 315 -33.01 7.85 42.37
CA PRO A 315 -32.64 6.45 42.60
C PRO A 315 -33.77 5.43 42.46
N ASP A 316 -35.03 5.88 42.40
CA ASP A 316 -36.19 4.99 42.21
C ASP A 316 -36.55 4.84 40.73
N PHE A 317 -35.93 5.62 39.84
CA PHE A 317 -36.16 5.55 38.41
C PHE A 317 -35.32 4.45 37.77
N VAL A 318 -36.00 3.62 36.97
CA VAL A 318 -35.37 2.62 36.10
C VAL A 318 -35.95 2.78 34.70
N TYR A 319 -35.07 3.02 33.73
CA TYR A 319 -35.44 3.15 32.32
C TYR A 319 -35.14 1.87 31.58
N LEU A 320 -36.03 1.49 30.66
CA LEU A 320 -35.81 0.37 29.75
C LEU A 320 -36.14 0.79 28.33
N VAL A 321 -35.25 0.48 27.40
CA VAL A 321 -35.55 0.51 25.96
C VAL A 321 -35.76 -0.93 25.47
N GLN A 322 -36.85 -1.15 24.74
CA GLN A 322 -37.23 -2.44 24.21
C GLN A 322 -37.22 -2.43 22.69
N LYS A 323 -36.66 -3.49 22.11
CA LYS A 323 -36.75 -3.82 20.69
C LYS A 323 -38.17 -4.23 20.27
N ARG A 324 -38.56 -3.92 19.03
CA ARG A 324 -39.68 -4.57 18.31
C ARG A 324 -39.24 -4.92 16.89
N GLY A 325 -39.18 -6.21 16.57
CA GLY A 325 -38.75 -6.65 15.23
C GLY A 325 -37.27 -6.33 14.98
N ASN A 326 -36.93 -5.36 14.14
CA ASN A 326 -35.55 -4.89 13.97
C ASN A 326 -35.31 -3.49 14.55
N GLY A 327 -36.35 -2.81 15.04
CA GLY A 327 -36.27 -1.40 15.44
C GLY A 327 -36.73 -1.12 16.87
N PHE A 328 -36.96 0.16 17.13
CA PHE A 328 -37.48 0.65 18.41
C PHE A 328 -38.90 0.12 18.65
N GLY A 329 -39.13 -0.38 19.86
CA GLY A 329 -40.43 -0.85 20.31
C GLY A 329 -41.05 0.10 21.32
N TYR A 330 -40.42 0.19 22.49
CA TYR A 330 -40.96 0.92 23.64
C TYR A 330 -39.83 1.52 24.46
N LEU A 331 -40.12 2.66 25.07
CA LEU A 331 -39.39 3.16 26.22
C LEU A 331 -40.30 3.05 27.46
N TYR A 332 -39.80 2.37 28.49
CA TYR A 332 -40.46 2.23 29.77
C TYR A 332 -39.72 3.00 30.85
N ARG A 333 -40.47 3.46 31.86
CA ARG A 333 -39.94 3.99 33.11
C ARG A 333 -40.65 3.34 34.29
N SER A 334 -39.87 2.90 35.27
CA SER A 334 -40.35 2.64 36.62
C SER A 334 -40.09 3.88 37.48
N SER A 335 -41.02 4.20 38.38
CA SER A 335 -40.85 5.22 39.41
C SER A 335 -40.87 4.64 40.83
N ASN A 336 -40.83 3.31 40.94
CA ASN A 336 -40.93 2.56 42.19
C ASN A 336 -39.87 1.46 42.25
N SER A 337 -38.62 1.81 41.88
CA SER A 337 -37.47 0.90 41.98
C SER A 337 -37.68 -0.42 41.25
N GLY A 338 -38.27 -0.39 40.05
CA GLY A 338 -38.47 -1.55 39.20
C GLY A 338 -39.60 -2.50 39.60
N ASP A 339 -40.47 -2.13 40.55
CA ASP A 339 -41.62 -2.99 40.93
C ASP A 339 -42.72 -3.00 39.85
N SER A 340 -42.89 -1.89 39.14
CA SER A 340 -43.72 -1.80 37.94
C SER A 340 -43.18 -0.75 36.96
N PHE A 341 -43.64 -0.81 35.70
CA PHE A 341 -43.19 0.06 34.63
C PHE A 341 -44.39 0.66 33.87
N SER A 342 -44.28 1.91 33.49
CA SER A 342 -45.20 2.59 32.57
C SER A 342 -44.49 2.91 31.24
N VAL A 343 -45.22 2.84 30.14
CA VAL A 343 -44.73 3.27 28.82
C VAL A 343 -44.61 4.79 28.82
N GLN A 344 -43.44 5.31 28.45
CA GLN A 344 -43.25 6.76 28.21
C GLN A 344 -43.47 7.08 26.72
N SER A 345 -42.97 6.21 25.85
CA SER A 345 -43.17 6.29 24.39
C SER A 345 -43.13 4.90 23.76
N ASP A 346 -43.73 4.77 22.57
CA ASP A 346 -43.69 3.57 21.76
C ASP A 346 -43.49 3.88 20.27
N TYR A 347 -43.37 2.82 19.47
CA TYR A 347 -43.14 2.89 18.02
C TYR A 347 -44.23 3.63 17.22
N ASN A 348 -45.37 3.95 17.81
CA ASN A 348 -46.40 4.80 17.20
C ASN A 348 -46.32 6.26 17.66
N THR A 349 -45.75 6.53 18.85
CA THR A 349 -45.67 7.88 19.41
C THR A 349 -44.35 8.57 19.05
N VAL A 350 -43.28 7.81 18.82
CA VAL A 350 -41.96 8.30 18.41
C VAL A 350 -41.64 7.73 17.04
N SER A 351 -41.25 8.61 16.12
CA SER A 351 -40.95 8.24 14.74
C SER A 351 -39.68 7.39 14.67
N MET A 352 -39.65 6.44 13.73
CA MET A 352 -38.41 5.70 13.41
C MET A 352 -37.29 6.61 12.91
N LYS A 353 -37.56 7.87 12.52
CA LYS A 353 -36.52 8.85 12.19
C LYS A 353 -35.91 9.52 13.43
N GLU A 354 -36.69 9.61 14.51
CA GLU A 354 -36.29 10.22 15.79
C GLU A 354 -35.52 9.23 16.65
N VAL A 355 -35.94 7.97 16.69
CA VAL A 355 -35.19 6.86 17.30
C VAL A 355 -34.92 5.80 16.25
N TYR A 356 -33.80 5.99 15.55
CA TYR A 356 -33.49 5.16 14.37
C TYR A 356 -32.70 3.92 14.76
N PHE A 357 -33.44 2.90 15.18
CA PHE A 357 -32.91 1.56 15.36
C PHE A 357 -33.28 0.70 14.16
N THR A 358 -32.29 0.02 13.60
CA THR A 358 -32.53 -0.87 12.47
C THR A 358 -31.96 -2.25 12.66
N GLN A 359 -31.08 -2.48 13.64
CA GLN A 359 -30.56 -3.80 13.95
C GLN A 359 -30.68 -4.09 15.45
N ALA A 360 -31.77 -3.64 16.08
CA ALA A 360 -31.93 -3.56 17.55
C ALA A 360 -31.75 -4.89 18.30
N PHE A 361 -31.60 -6.03 17.61
CA PHE A 361 -31.10 -7.28 18.18
C PHE A 361 -29.61 -7.26 18.54
N ARG A 362 -28.87 -6.26 18.06
CA ARG A 362 -27.44 -5.99 18.23
C ARG A 362 -27.21 -4.55 18.68
N ASP A 363 -27.52 -3.55 17.85
CA ASP A 363 -27.25 -2.12 18.11
C ASP A 363 -28.38 -1.48 18.93
N MET A 364 -28.21 -1.44 20.25
CA MET A 364 -29.17 -0.78 21.13
C MET A 364 -28.49 -0.37 22.42
N ALA A 365 -28.52 0.92 22.72
CA ALA A 365 -27.93 1.50 23.91
C ALA A 365 -28.89 2.53 24.53
N ILE A 366 -28.81 2.66 25.86
CA ILE A 366 -29.53 3.67 26.63
C ILE A 366 -28.62 4.17 27.75
N ALA A 367 -28.68 5.47 28.04
CA ALA A 367 -28.10 6.07 29.23
C ALA A 367 -29.02 7.17 29.74
N VAL A 368 -28.96 7.46 31.03
CA VAL A 368 -29.75 8.52 31.68
C VAL A 368 -28.76 9.41 32.42
N SER A 369 -28.95 10.72 32.34
CA SER A 369 -28.10 11.70 33.03
C SER A 369 -28.09 11.43 34.53
N ASP A 370 -26.92 11.58 35.13
CA ASP A 370 -26.72 11.41 36.56
C ASP A 370 -27.09 12.65 37.37
N THR A 371 -27.37 13.77 36.69
CA THR A 371 -27.82 15.03 37.31
C THR A 371 -29.26 15.42 36.95
N ASP A 372 -29.83 14.87 35.87
CA ASP A 372 -31.22 15.10 35.48
C ASP A 372 -31.92 13.79 35.10
N ALA A 373 -32.88 13.35 35.90
CA ALA A 373 -33.59 12.10 35.67
C ALA A 373 -34.46 12.09 34.41
N ASN A 374 -34.74 13.25 33.79
CA ASN A 374 -35.51 13.35 32.56
C ASN A 374 -34.66 13.42 31.28
N GLU A 375 -33.34 13.59 31.40
CA GLU A 375 -32.42 13.54 30.26
C GLU A 375 -32.07 12.08 29.94
N VAL A 376 -32.64 11.56 28.85
CA VAL A 376 -32.48 10.17 28.41
C VAL A 376 -31.84 10.13 27.04
N HIS A 377 -30.78 9.35 26.90
CA HIS A 377 -30.04 9.16 25.66
C HIS A 377 -30.25 7.74 25.14
N VAL A 378 -30.47 7.62 23.83
CA VAL A 378 -30.62 6.33 23.16
C VAL A 378 -29.75 6.27 21.92
N GLY A 379 -29.20 5.08 21.65
CA GLY A 379 -28.32 4.82 20.53
C GLY A 379 -28.70 3.53 19.82
N GLY A 380 -28.63 3.57 18.48
CA GLY A 380 -28.72 2.41 17.60
C GLY A 380 -27.97 2.78 16.32
N LEU A 381 -28.67 2.97 15.21
CA LEU A 381 -28.01 3.49 14.01
C LEU A 381 -27.70 4.99 14.13
N ASN A 382 -28.63 5.75 14.72
CA ASN A 382 -28.44 7.17 15.06
C ASN A 382 -28.35 7.36 16.57
N TYR A 383 -27.96 8.57 16.97
CA TYR A 383 -27.91 9.02 18.35
C TYR A 383 -29.00 10.07 18.64
N SER A 384 -29.78 9.84 19.69
CA SER A 384 -30.93 10.68 20.03
C SER A 384 -31.04 10.95 21.53
N ARG A 385 -31.65 12.08 21.88
CA ARG A 385 -31.85 12.53 23.25
C ARG A 385 -33.31 12.91 23.50
N SER A 386 -33.79 12.62 24.69
CA SER A 386 -35.01 13.13 25.29
C SER A 386 -34.68 14.01 26.50
N LEU A 387 -35.48 15.04 26.75
CA LEU A 387 -35.39 15.93 27.92
C LEU A 387 -36.67 15.89 28.78
N ASP A 388 -37.62 15.00 28.46
CA ASP A 388 -38.93 14.89 29.12
C ASP A 388 -39.15 13.50 29.73
N GLY A 389 -38.06 12.80 30.03
CA GLY A 389 -38.11 11.44 30.56
C GLY A 389 -38.52 10.42 29.52
N GLY A 390 -38.27 10.69 28.23
CA GLY A 390 -38.44 9.75 27.14
C GLY A 390 -39.83 9.71 26.53
N VAL A 391 -40.61 10.78 26.69
CA VAL A 391 -41.91 10.96 26.03
C VAL A 391 -41.69 11.38 24.57
N SER A 392 -40.74 12.27 24.32
CA SER A 392 -40.31 12.69 22.97
C SER A 392 -38.79 12.63 22.81
N PHE A 393 -38.31 12.53 21.56
CA PHE A 393 -36.89 12.44 21.24
C PHE A 393 -36.49 13.38 20.10
N THR A 394 -35.29 13.94 20.21
CA THR A 394 -34.60 14.67 19.16
C THR A 394 -33.39 13.85 18.69
N THR A 395 -33.30 13.58 17.39
CA THR A 395 -32.08 13.02 16.77
C THR A 395 -30.98 14.07 16.83
N LEU A 396 -29.88 13.76 17.52
CA LEU A 396 -28.73 14.64 17.61
C LEU A 396 -27.78 14.41 16.44
N ALA A 397 -27.46 13.14 16.14
CA ALA A 397 -26.50 12.79 15.10
C ALA A 397 -27.02 11.71 14.15
N THR A 398 -26.72 11.87 12.85
CA THR A 398 -26.92 10.83 11.84
C THR A 398 -25.59 10.19 11.43
N TRP A 399 -25.60 8.87 11.25
CA TRP A 399 -24.39 8.08 11.01
C TRP A 399 -23.65 8.38 9.70
N ASP A 400 -24.30 9.06 8.76
CA ASP A 400 -23.83 9.34 7.40
C ASP A 400 -23.43 10.81 7.18
N ASN A 401 -23.40 11.62 8.25
CA ASN A 401 -23.04 13.04 8.18
C ASN A 401 -21.79 13.36 9.03
N PRO A 402 -20.58 12.94 8.59
CA PRO A 402 -19.34 13.10 9.37
C PRO A 402 -18.85 14.54 9.52
N LYS A 403 -19.54 15.52 8.92
CA LYS A 403 -19.23 16.94 9.07
C LYS A 403 -20.05 17.60 10.17
N ASP A 404 -21.07 16.92 10.69
CA ASP A 404 -21.87 17.43 11.79
C ASP A 404 -21.04 17.43 13.10
N PRO A 405 -21.02 18.52 13.89
CA PRO A 405 -20.33 18.55 15.16
C PRO A 405 -20.78 17.49 16.17
N SER A 406 -22.01 16.98 16.03
CA SER A 406 -22.57 15.91 16.88
C SER A 406 -22.21 14.51 16.41
N TYR A 407 -21.51 14.39 15.27
CA TYR A 407 -21.28 13.11 14.60
C TYR A 407 -20.79 12.02 15.55
N VAL A 408 -21.48 10.89 15.49
CA VAL A 408 -20.99 9.59 15.95
C VAL A 408 -21.18 8.60 14.82
N HIS A 409 -20.27 7.64 14.73
CA HIS A 409 -20.42 6.57 13.76
C HIS A 409 -21.67 5.72 14.09
N ALA A 410 -22.19 5.04 13.06
CA ALA A 410 -23.33 4.13 13.17
C ALA A 410 -23.09 2.98 14.15
N ASP A 411 -24.19 2.30 14.48
CA ASP A 411 -24.23 1.04 15.24
C ASP A 411 -23.70 1.22 16.68
N ILE A 412 -24.35 2.11 17.42
CA ILE A 412 -24.05 2.45 18.81
C ILE A 412 -24.49 1.29 19.71
N GLU A 413 -23.51 0.63 20.35
CA GLU A 413 -23.74 -0.55 21.20
C GLU A 413 -23.64 -0.24 22.69
N VAL A 414 -22.94 0.84 23.06
CA VAL A 414 -22.74 1.25 24.46
C VAL A 414 -22.86 2.76 24.60
N LEU A 415 -23.63 3.17 25.61
CA LEU A 415 -23.71 4.54 26.09
C LEU A 415 -23.43 4.52 27.60
N GLN A 416 -22.65 5.49 28.08
CA GLN A 416 -22.36 5.65 29.49
C GLN A 416 -22.43 7.13 29.85
N TYR A 417 -23.18 7.47 30.90
CA TYR A 417 -23.31 8.84 31.41
C TYR A 417 -22.68 8.92 32.80
N LEU A 418 -21.69 9.81 32.98
CA LEU A 418 -20.92 9.96 34.22
C LEU A 418 -20.52 11.42 34.43
N ASN A 419 -20.92 11.99 35.56
CA ASN A 419 -20.73 13.37 36.00
C ASN A 419 -20.95 14.40 34.88
N GLY A 420 -22.14 14.42 34.27
CA GLY A 420 -22.42 15.39 33.20
C GLY A 420 -21.81 15.05 31.84
N THR A 421 -21.10 13.92 31.70
CA THR A 421 -20.40 13.53 30.47
C THR A 421 -20.97 12.24 29.90
N ILE A 422 -21.35 12.26 28.62
CA ILE A 422 -21.82 11.09 27.87
C ILE A 422 -20.67 10.53 27.01
N TYR A 423 -20.50 9.21 27.03
CA TYR A 423 -19.60 8.45 26.19
C TYR A 423 -20.41 7.50 25.29
N ALA A 424 -20.00 7.36 24.04
CA ALA A 424 -20.61 6.44 23.07
C ALA A 424 -19.56 5.53 22.44
N GLY A 425 -19.82 4.23 22.42
CA GLY A 425 -19.05 3.24 21.66
C GLY A 425 -19.85 2.71 20.48
N THR A 426 -19.20 2.66 19.31
CA THR A 426 -19.82 2.48 17.99
C THR A 426 -18.97 1.56 17.11
N ASP A 427 -19.42 1.27 15.88
CA ASP A 427 -18.62 0.55 14.88
C ASP A 427 -17.43 1.36 14.33
N GLY A 428 -17.37 2.67 14.59
CA GLY A 428 -16.28 3.55 14.17
C GLY A 428 -15.44 4.10 15.29
N GLY A 429 -15.78 3.85 16.56
CA GLY A 429 -14.96 4.32 17.67
C GLY A 429 -15.65 4.64 18.97
N ILE A 430 -14.93 5.39 19.81
CA ILE A 430 -15.38 5.99 21.05
C ILE A 430 -15.49 7.51 20.91
N PHE A 431 -16.64 8.05 21.32
CA PHE A 431 -16.98 9.47 21.27
C PHE A 431 -17.35 9.98 22.67
N ARG A 432 -17.14 11.27 22.92
CA ARG A 432 -17.47 11.91 24.20
C ARG A 432 -18.14 13.27 24.00
N SER A 433 -19.12 13.58 24.84
CA SER A 433 -19.69 14.92 24.97
C SER A 433 -19.85 15.35 26.42
N THR A 434 -19.51 16.60 26.70
CA THR A 434 -19.73 17.28 27.98
C THR A 434 -20.86 18.32 27.89
N ASN A 435 -21.62 18.32 26.79
CA ASN A 435 -22.71 19.26 26.52
C ASN A 435 -23.97 18.53 26.05
N GLN A 436 -24.30 17.44 26.75
CA GLN A 436 -25.52 16.66 26.55
C GLN A 436 -25.67 16.11 25.12
N GLY A 437 -24.55 15.80 24.45
CA GLY A 437 -24.54 15.25 23.09
C GLY A 437 -24.67 16.28 21.96
N ASN A 438 -24.79 17.58 22.26
CA ASN A 438 -24.94 18.61 21.22
C ASN A 438 -23.69 18.72 20.31
N SER A 439 -22.51 18.36 20.83
CA SER A 439 -21.30 18.14 20.05
C SER A 439 -20.51 16.96 20.61
N MET A 440 -19.90 16.17 19.73
CA MET A 440 -19.13 14.99 20.08
C MET A 440 -17.64 15.18 19.73
N THR A 441 -16.78 14.81 20.68
CA THR A 441 -15.34 14.67 20.44
C THR A 441 -15.05 13.21 20.10
N ASP A 442 -14.45 12.96 18.93
CA ASP A 442 -13.93 11.64 18.56
C ASP A 442 -12.65 11.34 19.34
N LEU A 443 -12.74 10.44 20.32
CA LEU A 443 -11.59 10.06 21.15
C LEU A 443 -10.70 9.04 20.46
N THR A 444 -11.12 8.44 19.33
CA THR A 444 -10.28 7.46 18.62
C THR A 444 -9.07 8.08 17.95
N GLN A 445 -9.15 9.38 17.62
CA GLN A 445 -8.06 10.17 17.03
C GLN A 445 -6.77 10.15 17.86
N GLY A 446 -6.85 9.78 19.14
CA GLY A 446 -5.69 9.57 20.01
C GLY A 446 -4.86 8.29 19.72
N GLY A 447 -5.02 7.63 18.56
CA GLY A 447 -4.23 6.45 18.22
C GLY A 447 -4.89 5.10 18.52
N LEU A 448 -6.23 5.04 18.60
CA LEU A 448 -6.94 3.79 18.88
C LEU A 448 -6.99 2.88 17.63
N ALA A 449 -5.90 2.16 17.35
CA ALA A 449 -5.73 1.35 16.15
C ALA A 449 -6.49 0.01 16.21
N VAL A 450 -7.82 0.08 16.06
CA VAL A 450 -8.74 -1.09 16.16
C VAL A 450 -9.38 -1.51 14.82
N ARG A 451 -8.82 -1.08 13.69
CA ARG A 451 -9.43 -1.27 12.36
C ARG A 451 -9.46 -2.75 11.95
N GLN A 452 -10.58 -3.17 11.38
CA GLN A 452 -10.84 -4.53 10.92
C GLN A 452 -10.77 -4.62 9.39
N TYR A 453 -9.58 -4.93 8.85
CA TYR A 453 -9.36 -5.01 7.40
C TYR A 453 -9.78 -6.36 6.82
N TYR A 454 -10.49 -6.34 5.69
CA TYR A 454 -10.68 -7.52 4.85
C TYR A 454 -9.48 -7.72 3.93
N ARG A 455 -9.06 -6.65 3.26
CA ARG A 455 -8.02 -6.66 2.23
C ARG A 455 -7.15 -5.41 2.27
N ILE A 456 -5.92 -5.52 1.78
CA ILE A 456 -4.96 -4.43 1.56
C ILE A 456 -4.27 -4.58 0.20
N GLY A 457 -3.86 -3.47 -0.40
CA GLY A 457 -3.02 -3.46 -1.59
C GLY A 457 -1.88 -2.46 -1.46
N GLY A 458 -0.68 -2.86 -1.86
CA GLY A 458 0.53 -2.00 -1.84
C GLY A 458 0.80 -1.34 -3.19
N ALA A 459 1.36 -0.13 -3.19
CA ALA A 459 1.89 0.46 -4.42
C ALA A 459 3.27 -0.10 -4.74
N ALA A 460 3.46 -0.66 -5.94
CA ALA A 460 4.78 -1.12 -6.40
C ALA A 460 5.81 0.02 -6.58
N THR A 461 5.32 1.26 -6.76
CA THR A 461 6.16 2.45 -7.00
C THR A 461 6.42 3.28 -5.74
N ASP A 462 5.79 2.94 -4.61
CA ASP A 462 5.94 3.68 -3.35
C ASP A 462 5.66 2.78 -2.16
N ALA A 463 6.74 2.39 -1.46
CA ALA A 463 6.63 1.54 -0.29
C ALA A 463 5.76 2.17 0.81
N ASN A 464 5.60 3.49 0.89
CA ASN A 464 4.78 4.11 1.93
C ASN A 464 3.31 4.27 1.54
N MET A 465 2.89 3.72 0.39
CA MET A 465 1.50 3.79 -0.04
C MET A 465 0.81 2.43 0.01
N ILE A 466 -0.26 2.37 0.82
CA ILE A 466 -1.09 1.18 1.02
C ILE A 466 -2.55 1.61 0.96
N VAL A 467 -3.39 0.87 0.26
CA VAL A 467 -4.85 0.98 0.34
C VAL A 467 -5.39 -0.18 1.18
N GLY A 468 -6.43 0.03 1.97
CA GLY A 468 -7.06 -1.02 2.75
C GLY A 468 -8.58 -0.88 2.81
N GLY A 469 -9.29 -1.97 2.57
CA GLY A 469 -10.74 -2.07 2.69
C GLY A 469 -11.14 -2.70 4.02
N ALA A 470 -11.94 -1.98 4.79
CA ALA A 470 -12.30 -2.36 6.15
C ALA A 470 -13.80 -2.54 6.35
N GLN A 471 -14.15 -3.38 7.32
CA GLN A 471 -15.51 -3.48 7.82
C GLN A 471 -16.00 -2.14 8.36
N ASP A 472 -17.25 -1.78 7.98
CA ASP A 472 -18.07 -0.64 8.43
C ASP A 472 -17.45 0.76 8.23
N ASN A 473 -16.14 0.86 8.08
CA ASN A 473 -15.33 2.09 8.11
C ASN A 473 -14.69 2.40 6.75
N GLY A 474 -15.23 1.86 5.66
CA GLY A 474 -14.83 2.21 4.31
C GLY A 474 -13.48 1.67 3.85
N THR A 475 -12.91 2.35 2.85
CA THR A 475 -11.57 2.11 2.33
C THR A 475 -10.71 3.33 2.56
N ASN A 476 -9.50 3.12 3.08
CA ASN A 476 -8.54 4.18 3.39
C ASN A 476 -7.20 3.97 2.70
N ILE A 477 -6.43 5.05 2.59
CA ILE A 477 -5.11 5.06 1.95
C ILE A 477 -4.10 5.62 2.94
N MET A 478 -3.06 4.84 3.24
CA MET A 478 -1.82 5.30 3.83
C MET A 478 -0.95 5.89 2.73
N SER A 479 -0.35 7.07 2.92
CA SER A 479 0.58 7.65 1.96
C SER A 479 1.54 8.64 2.61
N GLY A 480 2.56 9.09 1.87
CA GLY A 480 3.51 10.10 2.35
C GLY A 480 4.59 9.56 3.28
N THR A 481 5.60 10.37 3.57
CA THR A 481 6.68 10.00 4.49
C THR A 481 6.24 9.90 5.94
N ASP A 482 5.14 10.58 6.28
CA ASP A 482 4.48 10.54 7.59
C ASP A 482 3.51 9.35 7.73
N ARG A 483 3.28 8.60 6.65
CA ARG A 483 2.35 7.45 6.60
C ARG A 483 0.95 7.83 7.09
N SER A 484 0.49 9.02 6.70
CA SER A 484 -0.83 9.55 7.05
C SER A 484 -1.94 8.78 6.33
N PHE A 485 -3.08 8.62 7.01
CA PHE A 485 -4.25 7.92 6.48
C PHE A 485 -5.37 8.88 6.08
N LYS A 486 -5.96 8.62 4.92
CA LYS A 486 -7.15 9.33 4.45
C LYS A 486 -8.25 8.38 4.01
N GLU A 487 -9.49 8.79 4.27
CA GLU A 487 -10.71 8.02 4.01
C GLU A 487 -11.32 8.46 2.69
N TRP A 488 -11.33 7.59 1.67
CA TRP A 488 -11.75 7.95 0.31
C TRP A 488 -13.05 7.30 -0.16
N LEU A 489 -13.39 6.11 0.37
CA LEU A 489 -14.60 5.37 0.00
C LEU A 489 -15.34 4.94 1.27
N GLY A 490 -16.66 5.19 1.38
CA GLY A 490 -17.48 4.74 2.51
C GLY A 490 -18.04 3.31 2.34
N ALA A 491 -18.98 2.92 3.22
CA ALA A 491 -19.55 1.56 3.34
C ALA A 491 -18.60 0.52 3.95
N ASP A 492 -18.87 -0.79 3.78
CA ASP A 492 -17.85 -1.81 4.01
C ASP A 492 -16.87 -1.77 2.83
N GLY A 493 -15.62 -1.37 3.08
CA GLY A 493 -14.55 -1.47 2.09
C GLY A 493 -14.11 -2.93 1.94
N MET A 494 -14.04 -3.41 0.71
CA MET A 494 -13.73 -4.82 0.42
C MET A 494 -12.37 -4.92 -0.28
N GLU A 495 -12.31 -5.58 -1.43
CA GLU A 495 -11.09 -5.73 -2.22
C GLU A 495 -10.63 -4.39 -2.79
N CYS A 496 -9.33 -4.13 -2.71
CA CYS A 496 -8.72 -2.86 -3.14
C CYS A 496 -7.25 -3.04 -3.52
N PHE A 497 -6.80 -2.29 -4.53
CA PHE A 497 -5.41 -2.35 -4.99
C PHE A 497 -4.98 -1.04 -5.65
N ILE A 498 -3.68 -0.88 -5.84
CA ILE A 498 -3.08 0.30 -6.46
C ILE A 498 -2.47 -0.11 -7.80
N ASP A 499 -2.64 0.72 -8.84
CA ASP A 499 -2.00 0.49 -10.14
C ASP A 499 -0.47 0.39 -9.98
N HIS A 500 0.09 -0.70 -10.47
CA HIS A 500 1.49 -1.04 -10.27
C HIS A 500 2.48 -0.15 -11.07
N GLN A 501 1.99 0.74 -11.96
CA GLN A 501 2.79 1.74 -12.66
C GLN A 501 2.44 3.18 -12.24
N ASN A 502 1.25 3.43 -11.70
CA ASN A 502 0.80 4.76 -11.31
C ASN A 502 0.09 4.76 -9.95
N LYS A 503 0.81 5.15 -8.90
CA LYS A 503 0.28 5.21 -7.53
C LYS A 503 -0.93 6.12 -7.33
N ASN A 504 -1.19 7.06 -8.24
CA ASN A 504 -2.39 7.91 -8.16
C ASN A 504 -3.68 7.18 -8.59
N VAL A 505 -3.55 6.03 -9.27
CA VAL A 505 -4.69 5.21 -9.66
C VAL A 505 -4.91 4.13 -8.62
N VAL A 506 -6.03 4.23 -7.90
CA VAL A 506 -6.40 3.35 -6.79
C VAL A 506 -7.77 2.75 -7.09
N TYR A 507 -7.92 1.45 -6.87
CA TYR A 507 -9.16 0.71 -7.09
C TYR A 507 -9.73 0.26 -5.74
N GLY A 508 -11.06 0.24 -5.64
CA GLY A 508 -11.76 -0.24 -4.47
C GLY A 508 -13.14 -0.79 -4.80
N SER A 509 -13.61 -1.70 -3.96
CA SER A 509 -14.94 -2.29 -4.06
C SER A 509 -15.67 -2.21 -2.72
N VAL A 510 -16.99 -2.34 -2.77
CA VAL A 510 -17.85 -2.45 -1.57
C VAL A 510 -18.51 -3.82 -1.52
N GLN A 511 -19.20 -4.15 -0.42
CA GLN A 511 -19.83 -5.46 -0.19
C GLN A 511 -20.50 -6.08 -1.42
N GLU A 512 -20.28 -7.38 -1.63
CA GLU A 512 -20.83 -8.17 -2.76
C GLU A 512 -20.43 -7.66 -4.16
N GLY A 513 -19.47 -6.73 -4.25
CA GLY A 513 -19.10 -6.08 -5.50
C GLY A 513 -20.27 -5.32 -6.13
N ILE A 514 -21.23 -4.82 -5.33
CA ILE A 514 -22.39 -4.09 -5.88
C ILE A 514 -21.97 -2.81 -6.60
N HIS A 515 -20.84 -2.23 -6.20
CA HIS A 515 -20.19 -1.13 -6.89
C HIS A 515 -18.67 -1.33 -6.88
N LEU A 516 -18.04 -0.93 -7.99
CA LEU A 516 -16.59 -0.85 -8.16
C LEU A 516 -16.23 0.62 -8.36
N TYR A 517 -15.11 1.06 -7.80
CA TYR A 517 -14.67 2.45 -7.87
C TYR A 517 -13.19 2.52 -8.23
N LYS A 518 -12.81 3.65 -8.80
CA LYS A 518 -11.41 4.03 -8.88
C LYS A 518 -11.21 5.51 -8.57
N SER A 519 -10.04 5.83 -8.07
CA SER A 519 -9.49 7.17 -8.02
C SER A 519 -8.37 7.30 -9.05
N THR A 520 -8.17 8.49 -9.59
CA THR A 520 -7.01 8.84 -10.45
C THR A 520 -6.14 9.95 -9.84
N ASN A 521 -6.43 10.35 -8.60
CA ASN A 521 -5.73 11.39 -7.85
C ASN A 521 -5.36 10.92 -6.43
N GLY A 522 -5.10 9.61 -6.30
CA GLY A 522 -4.63 9.00 -5.06
C GLY A 522 -5.67 8.99 -3.95
N GLY A 523 -6.97 8.99 -4.26
CA GLY A 523 -8.07 8.93 -3.29
C GLY A 523 -8.60 10.28 -2.81
N ASN A 524 -8.33 11.39 -3.51
CA ASN A 524 -8.96 12.67 -3.18
C ASN A 524 -10.38 12.78 -3.76
N SER A 525 -10.63 12.08 -4.87
CA SER A 525 -11.96 11.83 -5.43
C SER A 525 -12.00 10.49 -6.13
N TYR A 526 -13.21 9.98 -6.39
CA TYR A 526 -13.41 8.72 -7.08
C TYR A 526 -14.48 8.82 -8.18
N VAL A 527 -14.44 7.85 -9.09
CA VAL A 527 -15.46 7.62 -10.11
C VAL A 527 -15.90 6.15 -10.08
N PRO A 528 -17.17 5.86 -10.37
CA PRO A 528 -17.63 4.48 -10.48
C PRO A 528 -17.02 3.79 -11.70
N ILE A 529 -16.76 2.50 -11.58
CA ILE A 529 -16.48 1.58 -12.69
C ILE A 529 -17.76 0.80 -12.94
N THR A 530 -18.19 0.70 -14.19
CA THR A 530 -19.32 -0.17 -14.56
C THR A 530 -18.99 -1.60 -14.16
N LYS A 531 -19.92 -2.34 -13.56
CA LYS A 531 -19.73 -3.76 -13.24
C LYS A 531 -20.34 -4.66 -14.34
N PRO A 532 -19.96 -5.94 -14.44
CA PRO A 532 -20.67 -6.92 -15.26
C PRO A 532 -22.19 -6.96 -14.97
N VAL A 533 -22.98 -7.14 -16.02
CA VAL A 533 -24.46 -7.17 -15.94
C VAL A 533 -24.96 -8.50 -15.39
N ASN A 534 -26.09 -8.48 -14.66
CA ASN A 534 -26.75 -9.66 -14.10
C ASN A 534 -25.89 -10.54 -13.17
N THR A 535 -24.77 -10.03 -12.68
CA THR A 535 -23.91 -10.75 -11.73
C THR A 535 -24.23 -10.42 -10.27
N ARG A 536 -23.98 -11.40 -9.40
CA ARG A 536 -23.88 -11.29 -7.94
C ARG A 536 -22.60 -11.96 -7.50
N GLY A 537 -22.01 -11.52 -6.40
CA GLY A 537 -20.71 -12.00 -5.95
C GLY A 537 -20.70 -12.33 -4.47
N GLU A 538 -19.62 -12.96 -4.03
CA GLU A 538 -19.35 -13.23 -2.61
C GLU A 538 -19.22 -11.94 -1.79
N TRP A 539 -19.33 -12.06 -0.46
CA TRP A 539 -19.27 -10.91 0.47
C TRP A 539 -18.07 -9.98 0.19
N VAL A 540 -16.89 -10.59 -0.01
CA VAL A 540 -15.69 -9.97 -0.60
C VAL A 540 -15.50 -10.63 -1.96
N ILE A 541 -15.65 -9.86 -3.03
CA ILE A 541 -15.38 -10.34 -4.39
C ILE A 541 -13.88 -10.24 -4.70
N PRO A 542 -13.29 -11.18 -5.44
CA PRO A 542 -11.93 -11.01 -5.92
C PRO A 542 -11.91 -9.99 -7.07
N PHE A 543 -11.07 -8.97 -6.94
CA PHE A 543 -10.93 -7.85 -7.88
C PHE A 543 -9.45 -7.45 -7.92
N THR A 544 -8.80 -7.61 -9.06
CA THR A 544 -7.34 -7.39 -9.17
C THR A 544 -6.93 -6.85 -10.52
N MET A 545 -5.67 -6.43 -10.64
CA MET A 545 -5.03 -5.99 -11.87
C MET A 545 -4.14 -7.09 -12.43
N ASP A 546 -3.99 -7.14 -13.75
CA ASP A 546 -2.94 -7.94 -14.37
C ASP A 546 -1.56 -7.46 -13.87
N PRO A 547 -0.69 -8.34 -13.34
CA PRO A 547 0.58 -7.93 -12.75
C PRO A 547 1.62 -7.43 -13.77
N ILE A 548 1.36 -7.59 -15.07
CA ILE A 548 2.24 -7.15 -16.16
C ILE A 548 1.62 -5.96 -16.92
N ASP A 549 0.33 -6.01 -17.21
CA ASP A 549 -0.40 -5.01 -17.99
C ASP A 549 -1.39 -4.21 -17.13
N ASN A 550 -0.97 -3.03 -16.67
CA ASN A 550 -1.76 -2.19 -15.76
C ASN A 550 -3.08 -1.63 -16.36
N LYS A 551 -3.34 -1.86 -17.65
CA LYS A 551 -4.64 -1.53 -18.26
C LYS A 551 -5.65 -2.66 -18.13
N THR A 552 -5.21 -3.88 -17.84
CA THR A 552 -6.08 -5.04 -17.71
C THR A 552 -6.44 -5.26 -16.24
N ILE A 553 -7.74 -5.29 -15.95
CA ILE A 553 -8.28 -5.61 -14.62
C ILE A 553 -9.24 -6.80 -14.72
N TYR A 554 -9.35 -7.56 -13.63
CA TYR A 554 -10.17 -8.77 -13.53
C TYR A 554 -11.06 -8.69 -12.31
N VAL A 555 -12.32 -9.11 -12.45
CA VAL A 555 -13.27 -9.21 -11.35
C VAL A 555 -13.99 -10.55 -11.38
N GLY A 556 -14.13 -11.19 -10.23
CA GLY A 556 -14.84 -12.45 -10.06
C GLY A 556 -16.23 -12.24 -9.48
N TYR A 557 -17.21 -12.86 -10.13
CA TYR A 557 -18.57 -13.06 -9.64
C TYR A 557 -18.89 -14.55 -9.79
N ASP A 558 -20.04 -14.93 -10.37
CA ASP A 558 -20.35 -16.28 -10.84
C ASP A 558 -19.40 -16.77 -11.97
N ASN A 559 -18.68 -15.83 -12.58
CA ASN A 559 -17.70 -16.03 -13.63
C ASN A 559 -16.52 -15.06 -13.46
N LEU A 560 -15.41 -15.32 -14.16
CA LEU A 560 -14.29 -14.40 -14.24
C LEU A 560 -14.48 -13.43 -15.41
N TYR A 561 -14.42 -12.14 -15.13
CA TYR A 561 -14.55 -11.08 -16.11
C TYR A 561 -13.26 -10.28 -16.25
N ARG A 562 -12.88 -9.96 -17.49
CA ARG A 562 -11.70 -9.15 -17.84
C ARG A 562 -12.11 -7.82 -18.48
N HIS A 563 -11.44 -6.74 -18.13
CA HIS A 563 -11.58 -5.43 -18.75
C HIS A 563 -10.22 -4.83 -19.10
N ASN A 564 -10.01 -4.40 -20.35
CA ASN A 564 -8.69 -4.07 -20.90
C ASN A 564 -8.33 -2.57 -20.91
N ASN A 565 -9.12 -1.72 -20.24
CA ASN A 565 -8.93 -0.27 -20.21
C ASN A 565 -9.10 0.34 -18.79
N GLY A 566 -8.63 -0.36 -17.76
CA GLY A 566 -8.53 0.15 -16.38
C GLY A 566 -9.85 0.68 -15.80
N GLY A 567 -10.98 0.10 -16.20
CA GLY A 567 -12.33 0.52 -15.84
C GLY A 567 -12.75 1.91 -16.35
N ASN A 568 -12.18 2.42 -17.46
CA ASN A 568 -12.58 3.70 -18.07
C ASN A 568 -13.86 3.56 -18.91
N SER A 569 -13.70 3.13 -20.16
CA SER A 569 -14.76 2.87 -21.13
C SER A 569 -14.52 1.51 -21.77
N GLY A 570 -15.61 0.78 -22.04
CA GLY A 570 -15.56 -0.59 -22.57
C GLY A 570 -16.55 -1.52 -21.85
N SER A 571 -16.60 -2.77 -22.32
CA SER A 571 -17.37 -3.85 -21.70
C SER A 571 -16.46 -4.83 -20.97
N TRP A 572 -17.02 -5.50 -19.97
CA TRP A 572 -16.41 -6.65 -19.34
C TRP A 572 -16.58 -7.90 -20.21
N GLN A 573 -15.50 -8.62 -20.44
CA GLN A 573 -15.51 -9.89 -21.17
C GLN A 573 -15.54 -11.05 -20.18
N ASN A 574 -16.55 -11.93 -20.26
CA ASN A 574 -16.54 -13.20 -19.54
C ASN A 574 -15.50 -14.13 -20.18
N ILE A 575 -14.46 -14.50 -19.42
CA ILE A 575 -13.38 -15.39 -19.90
C ILE A 575 -13.49 -16.82 -19.36
N THR A 576 -14.53 -17.13 -18.59
CA THR A 576 -14.89 -18.48 -18.14
C THR A 576 -16.18 -19.00 -18.78
N GLN A 577 -16.71 -18.33 -19.80
CA GLN A 577 -18.01 -18.65 -20.43
C GLN A 577 -18.16 -20.09 -20.94
N ASN A 578 -17.06 -20.79 -21.18
CA ASN A 578 -17.04 -22.16 -21.71
C ASN A 578 -16.92 -23.23 -20.61
N VAL A 579 -16.88 -22.83 -19.33
CA VAL A 579 -16.86 -23.76 -18.19
C VAL A 579 -17.93 -23.38 -17.18
N ASN A 580 -18.46 -24.38 -16.48
CA ASN A 580 -19.40 -24.15 -15.39
C ASN A 580 -18.64 -24.10 -14.06
N ILE A 581 -18.37 -22.89 -13.59
CA ILE A 581 -17.72 -22.66 -12.29
C ILE A 581 -18.61 -23.17 -11.15
N GLY A 582 -19.93 -23.07 -11.26
CA GLY A 582 -20.89 -23.64 -10.30
C GLY A 582 -21.22 -22.77 -9.09
N GLY A 583 -20.55 -21.64 -8.89
CA GLY A 583 -20.77 -20.73 -7.76
C GLY A 583 -20.02 -19.40 -7.92
N ASP A 584 -20.10 -18.56 -6.88
CA ASP A 584 -19.44 -17.26 -6.85
C ASP A 584 -17.94 -17.43 -6.52
N LEU A 585 -17.08 -16.78 -7.30
CA LEU A 585 -15.63 -16.84 -7.12
C LEU A 585 -15.21 -16.18 -5.81
N THR A 586 -14.29 -16.84 -5.11
CA THR A 586 -13.75 -16.40 -3.82
C THR A 586 -12.36 -15.77 -3.92
N GLU A 587 -11.53 -16.21 -4.87
CA GLU A 587 -10.16 -15.71 -5.06
C GLU A 587 -9.72 -15.75 -6.53
N ILE A 588 -8.80 -14.85 -6.91
CA ILE A 588 -8.12 -14.82 -8.22
C ILE A 588 -6.61 -14.64 -7.96
N ALA A 589 -5.78 -15.48 -8.58
CA ALA A 589 -4.33 -15.29 -8.63
C ALA A 589 -3.82 -15.33 -10.07
N ILE A 590 -3.00 -14.34 -10.43
CA ILE A 590 -2.40 -14.21 -11.76
C ILE A 590 -0.89 -14.24 -11.59
N ALA A 591 -0.21 -15.10 -12.36
CA ALA A 591 1.24 -15.24 -12.21
C ALA A 591 2.00 -14.00 -12.71
N ALA A 592 2.77 -13.36 -11.83
CA ALA A 592 3.61 -12.21 -12.17
C ALA A 592 4.71 -12.55 -13.19
N SER A 593 5.19 -13.79 -13.19
CA SER A 593 6.17 -14.32 -14.14
C SER A 593 5.59 -14.60 -15.54
N ASN A 594 4.29 -14.87 -15.65
CA ASN A 594 3.60 -15.10 -16.93
C ASN A 594 2.07 -14.97 -16.76
N ASN A 595 1.51 -13.83 -17.15
CA ASN A 595 0.09 -13.51 -17.01
C ASN A 595 -0.87 -14.34 -17.90
N ASN A 596 -0.38 -15.34 -18.63
CA ASN A 596 -1.25 -16.40 -19.19
C ASN A 596 -1.72 -17.40 -18.14
N TYR A 597 -1.02 -17.52 -17.01
CA TYR A 597 -1.39 -18.40 -15.93
C TYR A 597 -2.31 -17.65 -14.96
N ILE A 598 -3.57 -18.06 -14.94
CA ILE A 598 -4.58 -17.52 -14.02
C ILE A 598 -5.21 -18.68 -13.28
N TYR A 599 -5.35 -18.53 -11.97
CA TYR A 599 -6.01 -19.45 -11.07
C TYR A 599 -7.18 -18.75 -10.41
N ILE A 600 -8.31 -19.44 -10.30
CA ILE A 600 -9.51 -18.92 -9.62
C ILE A 600 -10.07 -19.98 -8.69
N THR A 601 -10.77 -19.54 -7.65
CA THR A 601 -11.35 -20.44 -6.65
C THR A 601 -12.84 -20.19 -6.47
N GLU A 602 -13.58 -21.25 -6.18
CA GLU A 602 -14.99 -21.23 -5.77
C GLU A 602 -15.11 -22.17 -4.57
N GLY A 603 -15.05 -21.61 -3.36
CA GLY A 603 -15.10 -22.39 -2.12
C GLY A 603 -13.95 -23.40 -2.00
N GLY A 604 -14.22 -24.68 -2.26
CA GLY A 604 -13.23 -25.76 -2.21
C GLY A 604 -12.67 -26.19 -3.57
N ARG A 605 -13.04 -25.51 -4.65
CA ARG A 605 -12.67 -25.87 -6.03
C ARG A 605 -11.72 -24.84 -6.61
N VAL A 606 -10.76 -25.29 -7.41
CA VAL A 606 -9.75 -24.44 -8.05
C VAL A 606 -9.76 -24.73 -9.55
N TRP A 607 -9.75 -23.67 -10.36
CA TRP A 607 -9.61 -23.75 -11.80
C TRP A 607 -8.37 -23.01 -12.26
N ARG A 608 -7.74 -23.50 -13.33
CA ARG A 608 -6.55 -22.90 -13.95
C ARG A 608 -6.74 -22.73 -15.44
N THR A 609 -6.24 -21.62 -15.98
CA THR A 609 -5.86 -21.49 -17.39
C THR A 609 -4.35 -21.27 -17.54
N LYS A 610 -3.77 -21.75 -18.64
CA LYS A 610 -2.38 -21.48 -19.07
C LYS A 610 -2.32 -20.56 -20.32
N ASN A 611 -3.46 -20.01 -20.74
CA ASN A 611 -3.60 -19.13 -21.91
C ASN A 611 -4.57 -17.97 -21.64
N GLY A 612 -4.55 -17.42 -20.42
CA GLY A 612 -5.47 -16.39 -19.93
C GLY A 612 -5.54 -15.09 -20.75
N ARG A 613 -4.52 -14.78 -21.57
CA ARG A 613 -4.56 -13.61 -22.48
C ARG A 613 -5.34 -13.88 -23.77
N ASN A 614 -5.69 -15.14 -24.06
CA ASN A 614 -6.57 -15.46 -25.19
C ASN A 614 -7.96 -14.82 -24.99
N PRO A 615 -8.68 -14.43 -26.05
CA PRO A 615 -10.09 -14.03 -25.94
C PRO A 615 -11.01 -15.12 -25.38
N ASN A 616 -10.70 -16.39 -25.63
CA ASN A 616 -11.42 -17.56 -25.13
C ASN A 616 -10.45 -18.55 -24.47
N PRO A 617 -9.95 -18.28 -23.25
CA PRO A 617 -9.01 -19.16 -22.57
C PRO A 617 -9.61 -20.55 -22.31
N THR A 618 -8.73 -21.54 -22.22
CA THR A 618 -9.09 -22.90 -21.83
C THR A 618 -8.87 -23.05 -20.33
N TRP A 619 -9.89 -23.54 -19.63
CA TRP A 619 -9.86 -23.73 -18.17
C TRP A 619 -9.92 -25.20 -17.81
N VAL A 620 -9.16 -25.57 -16.78
CA VAL A 620 -9.09 -26.93 -16.24
C VAL A 620 -9.34 -26.85 -14.74
N GLU A 621 -10.31 -27.62 -14.23
CA GLU A 621 -10.47 -27.82 -12.79
C GLU A 621 -9.32 -28.69 -12.28
N VAL A 622 -8.65 -28.22 -11.23
CA VAL A 622 -7.54 -28.95 -10.58
C VAL A 622 -8.01 -29.51 -9.24
N SER A 623 -7.42 -30.66 -8.84
CA SER A 623 -7.82 -31.40 -7.64
C SER A 623 -6.59 -32.01 -6.95
N GLY A 624 -6.79 -32.73 -5.84
CA GLY A 624 -5.69 -33.35 -5.07
C GLY A 624 -5.36 -32.64 -3.75
N PHE A 625 -6.20 -31.70 -3.32
CA PHE A 625 -6.19 -31.07 -2.00
C PHE A 625 -7.57 -31.20 -1.35
N GLY A 626 -7.65 -31.04 -0.03
CA GLY A 626 -8.89 -31.19 0.74
C GLY A 626 -9.35 -29.91 1.44
N GLY A 627 -10.67 -29.76 1.57
CA GLY A 627 -11.34 -28.70 2.32
C GLY A 627 -11.51 -27.37 1.57
N SER A 628 -11.84 -26.30 2.29
CA SER A 628 -12.03 -24.96 1.70
C SER A 628 -10.71 -24.29 1.33
N VAL A 629 -10.76 -23.42 0.32
CA VAL A 629 -9.67 -22.53 -0.09
C VAL A 629 -10.03 -21.10 0.28
N ASN A 630 -9.27 -20.51 1.18
CA ASN A 630 -9.41 -19.13 1.63
C ASN A 630 -8.52 -18.17 0.85
N TYR A 631 -7.43 -18.66 0.26
CA TYR A 631 -6.45 -17.85 -0.47
C TYR A 631 -5.67 -18.73 -1.44
N ILE A 632 -5.31 -18.17 -2.59
CA ILE A 632 -4.43 -18.79 -3.58
C ILE A 632 -3.38 -17.78 -4.01
N THR A 633 -2.13 -18.21 -4.16
CA THR A 633 -1.03 -17.36 -4.60
C THR A 633 -0.14 -18.13 -5.57
N VAL A 634 0.52 -17.40 -6.48
CA VAL A 634 1.45 -17.97 -7.46
C VAL A 634 2.85 -17.45 -7.15
N ASP A 635 3.84 -18.32 -7.24
CA ASP A 635 5.23 -17.94 -7.06
C ASP A 635 5.63 -16.82 -8.05
N PRO A 636 6.24 -15.72 -7.59
CA PRO A 636 6.59 -14.59 -8.43
C PRO A 636 7.57 -14.94 -9.55
N ASN A 637 8.35 -16.01 -9.38
CA ASN A 637 9.39 -16.46 -10.31
C ASN A 637 8.95 -17.67 -11.16
N ASN A 638 7.92 -18.41 -10.76
CA ASN A 638 7.47 -19.62 -11.46
C ASN A 638 5.94 -19.70 -11.59
N PRO A 639 5.36 -19.59 -12.80
CA PRO A 639 3.91 -19.58 -12.97
C PRO A 639 3.24 -20.94 -12.73
N GLU A 640 4.03 -22.02 -12.63
CA GLU A 640 3.55 -23.36 -12.30
C GLU A 640 3.56 -23.66 -10.80
N ARG A 641 4.28 -22.86 -10.01
CA ARG A 641 4.35 -23.07 -8.57
C ARG A 641 3.29 -22.25 -7.85
N VAL A 642 2.40 -22.92 -7.13
CA VAL A 642 1.17 -22.32 -6.58
C VAL A 642 0.96 -22.84 -5.17
N ALA A 643 0.55 -21.97 -4.26
CA ALA A 643 0.15 -22.34 -2.92
C ALA A 643 -1.31 -21.96 -2.65
N ILE A 644 -1.99 -22.77 -1.84
CA ILE A 644 -3.33 -22.51 -1.33
C ILE A 644 -3.34 -22.60 0.19
N ALA A 645 -4.14 -21.74 0.81
CA ALA A 645 -4.41 -21.72 2.25
C ALA A 645 -5.91 -21.87 2.51
N GLY A 646 -6.27 -22.57 3.57
CA GLY A 646 -7.64 -22.76 4.03
C GLY A 646 -7.68 -23.70 5.24
N SER A 647 -8.46 -24.77 5.16
CA SER A 647 -8.42 -25.85 6.18
C SER A 647 -7.05 -26.55 6.30
N GLY A 648 -6.20 -26.40 5.28
CA GLY A 648 -4.80 -26.82 5.26
C GLY A 648 -3.95 -25.85 4.44
N VAL A 649 -2.66 -26.16 4.28
CA VAL A 649 -1.76 -25.42 3.38
C VAL A 649 -1.18 -26.42 2.38
N TYR A 650 -1.35 -26.15 1.09
CA TYR A 650 -0.88 -27.04 0.02
C TYR A 650 -0.03 -26.27 -0.98
N VAL A 651 0.97 -26.94 -1.54
CA VAL A 651 1.81 -26.42 -2.63
C VAL A 651 1.77 -27.39 -3.81
N SER A 652 1.66 -26.83 -5.00
CA SER A 652 1.86 -27.52 -6.26
C SER A 652 3.09 -26.96 -6.96
N GLU A 653 3.90 -27.84 -7.56
CA GLU A 653 5.05 -27.48 -8.41
C GLU A 653 4.76 -27.56 -9.92
N ASN A 654 3.56 -27.99 -10.32
CA ASN A 654 3.20 -28.32 -11.70
C ASN A 654 1.82 -27.78 -12.10
N ALA A 655 1.57 -26.53 -11.73
CA ALA A 655 0.36 -25.76 -12.03
C ALA A 655 -0.94 -26.41 -11.50
N GLY A 656 -0.89 -27.14 -10.40
CA GLY A 656 -2.04 -27.77 -9.76
C GLY A 656 -2.35 -29.17 -10.26
N ALA A 657 -1.49 -29.79 -11.09
CA ALA A 657 -1.70 -31.19 -11.48
C ALA A 657 -1.53 -32.15 -10.29
N THR A 658 -0.63 -31.83 -9.35
CA THR A 658 -0.47 -32.55 -8.08
C THR A 658 -0.21 -31.57 -6.94
N TRP A 659 -0.70 -31.88 -5.75
CA TRP A 659 -0.55 -31.03 -4.56
C TRP A 659 0.12 -31.79 -3.42
N THR A 660 0.97 -31.09 -2.67
CA THR A 660 1.59 -31.57 -1.44
C THR A 660 1.02 -30.81 -0.26
N ASN A 661 0.45 -31.52 0.73
CA ASN A 661 0.04 -30.90 1.99
C ASN A 661 1.29 -30.57 2.82
N ILE A 662 1.51 -29.28 3.07
CA ILE A 662 2.63 -28.77 3.86
C ILE A 662 2.18 -28.19 5.20
N HIS A 663 0.95 -28.44 5.66
CA HIS A 663 0.45 -27.97 6.96
C HIS A 663 1.36 -28.40 8.13
N ARG A 664 1.89 -29.63 8.09
CA ARG A 664 2.92 -30.16 9.00
C ARG A 664 2.62 -29.89 10.48
N ASN A 665 3.38 -28.99 11.10
CA ASN A 665 3.35 -28.68 12.53
C ASN A 665 2.57 -27.39 12.88
N LEU A 666 1.86 -26.78 11.92
CA LEU A 666 0.99 -25.65 12.22
C LEU A 666 -0.09 -26.02 13.24
N PRO A 667 -0.59 -25.07 14.05
CA PRO A 667 -1.76 -25.30 14.88
C PRO A 667 -2.97 -25.69 14.01
N VAL A 668 -3.86 -26.53 14.54
CA VAL A 668 -5.07 -26.99 13.83
C VAL A 668 -6.15 -25.90 13.88
N ILE A 669 -5.83 -24.77 13.28
CA ILE A 669 -6.67 -23.59 13.10
C ILE A 669 -6.61 -23.19 11.62
N SER A 670 -7.55 -22.38 11.17
CA SER A 670 -7.68 -22.05 9.76
C SER A 670 -6.56 -21.14 9.26
N ALA A 671 -5.96 -21.51 8.12
CA ALA A 671 -5.05 -20.65 7.37
C ALA A 671 -5.85 -19.67 6.51
N GLN A 672 -5.54 -18.39 6.61
CA GLN A 672 -6.33 -17.30 6.03
C GLN A 672 -5.72 -16.79 4.72
N CYS A 673 -4.40 -16.69 4.64
CA CYS A 673 -3.68 -16.15 3.49
C CYS A 673 -2.27 -16.75 3.42
N VAL A 674 -1.68 -16.74 2.22
CA VAL A 674 -0.36 -17.30 1.97
C VAL A 674 0.32 -16.55 0.82
N VAL A 675 1.61 -16.24 0.97
CA VAL A 675 2.42 -15.53 -0.05
C VAL A 675 3.82 -16.12 -0.15
N PHE A 676 4.33 -16.20 -1.37
CA PHE A 676 5.71 -16.60 -1.66
C PHE A 676 6.68 -15.42 -1.49
N ASP A 677 7.85 -15.70 -0.94
CA ASP A 677 9.02 -14.84 -1.11
C ASP A 677 9.61 -15.04 -2.53
N ASP A 678 10.36 -14.07 -3.05
CA ASP A 678 11.03 -14.15 -4.36
C ASP A 678 12.46 -14.71 -4.27
N THR A 679 12.81 -15.29 -3.12
CA THR A 679 14.15 -15.83 -2.87
C THR A 679 14.32 -17.25 -3.42
N PRO A 680 15.56 -17.67 -3.73
CA PRO A 680 15.86 -19.02 -4.21
C PRO A 680 15.61 -20.13 -3.18
N ALA A 681 15.48 -19.80 -1.89
CA ALA A 681 15.10 -20.79 -0.88
C ALA A 681 13.60 -21.07 -0.89
N ASN A 682 12.83 -20.36 -1.73
CA ASN A 682 11.40 -20.57 -1.90
C ASN A 682 10.62 -20.33 -0.60
N GLY A 683 10.93 -19.22 0.08
CA GLY A 683 10.26 -18.80 1.30
C GLY A 683 8.75 -18.70 1.14
N LEU A 684 8.00 -19.10 2.18
CA LEU A 684 6.55 -19.08 2.21
C LEU A 684 6.06 -18.56 3.56
N TYR A 685 5.19 -17.55 3.53
CA TYR A 685 4.53 -17.01 4.72
C TYR A 685 3.06 -17.40 4.71
N VAL A 686 2.53 -17.81 5.85
CA VAL A 686 1.10 -18.08 6.04
C VAL A 686 0.56 -17.24 7.18
N GLY A 687 -0.53 -16.52 6.92
CA GLY A 687 -1.32 -15.83 7.92
C GLY A 687 -2.43 -16.75 8.41
N MET A 688 -2.59 -16.86 9.72
CA MET A 688 -3.57 -17.72 10.38
C MET A 688 -4.42 -16.89 11.34
N GLN A 689 -5.39 -17.54 12.00
CA GLN A 689 -6.20 -16.90 13.06
C GLN A 689 -5.38 -16.41 14.27
N SER A 690 -4.12 -16.84 14.42
CA SER A 690 -3.28 -16.57 15.58
C SER A 690 -1.96 -15.84 15.28
N GLY A 691 -1.75 -15.35 14.04
CA GLY A 691 -0.51 -14.70 13.62
C GLY A 691 0.05 -15.25 12.30
N VAL A 692 1.35 -15.04 12.09
CA VAL A 692 2.09 -15.34 10.86
C VAL A 692 3.14 -16.40 11.14
N TYR A 693 3.28 -17.34 10.21
CA TYR A 693 4.29 -18.39 10.26
C TYR A 693 5.07 -18.42 8.94
N TYR A 694 6.30 -18.92 8.99
CA TYR A 694 7.19 -19.01 7.85
C TYR A 694 7.74 -20.43 7.68
N THR A 695 7.88 -20.88 6.44
CA THR A 695 8.67 -22.06 6.06
C THR A 695 9.42 -21.77 4.76
N ASN A 696 10.31 -22.67 4.36
CA ASN A 696 10.90 -22.73 3.03
C ASN A 696 11.24 -24.18 2.68
N ASP A 697 11.85 -24.41 1.52
CA ASP A 697 12.14 -25.78 1.05
C ASP A 697 13.19 -26.50 1.90
N ASN A 698 14.05 -25.74 2.61
CA ASN A 698 15.10 -26.27 3.47
C ASN A 698 14.65 -26.54 4.91
N LEU A 699 13.45 -26.09 5.29
CA LEU A 699 12.89 -26.27 6.62
C LEU A 699 12.00 -27.50 6.70
N SER A 700 12.13 -28.26 7.79
CA SER A 700 11.31 -29.44 8.08
C SER A 700 9.90 -29.12 8.58
N GLY A 701 9.62 -27.84 8.86
CA GLY A 701 8.32 -27.37 9.37
C GLY A 701 8.27 -25.85 9.46
N TRP A 702 7.10 -25.37 9.87
CA TRP A 702 6.82 -23.95 10.05
C TRP A 702 7.40 -23.42 11.35
N GLU A 703 7.94 -22.22 11.27
CA GLU A 703 8.43 -21.45 12.40
C GLU A 703 7.53 -20.22 12.62
N PRO A 704 7.25 -19.81 13.87
CA PRO A 704 6.50 -18.59 14.12
C PRO A 704 7.26 -17.35 13.63
N PHE A 705 6.53 -16.44 12.98
CA PHE A 705 7.01 -15.19 12.41
C PHE A 705 6.14 -14.03 12.92
N SER A 706 5.93 -13.95 14.23
CA SER A 706 5.00 -12.99 14.87
C SER A 706 5.60 -12.23 16.05
N THR A 707 6.92 -12.05 16.07
CA THR A 707 7.58 -11.24 17.10
C THR A 707 7.06 -9.80 17.04
N ASN A 708 6.52 -9.29 18.15
CA ASN A 708 5.84 -7.99 18.27
C ASN A 708 4.54 -7.84 17.47
N LEU A 709 4.04 -8.89 16.82
CA LEU A 709 2.73 -8.86 16.18
C LEU A 709 1.67 -9.30 17.21
N PRO A 710 0.57 -8.54 17.39
CA PRO A 710 -0.53 -8.98 18.24
C PRO A 710 -1.13 -10.31 17.76
N ARG A 711 -1.67 -11.11 18.68
CA ARG A 711 -2.28 -12.41 18.36
C ARG A 711 -3.70 -12.24 17.81
N VAL A 712 -3.78 -11.69 16.61
CA VAL A 712 -5.01 -11.34 15.91
C VAL A 712 -5.12 -12.15 14.63
N LEU A 713 -6.34 -12.30 14.12
CA LEU A 713 -6.59 -12.89 12.81
C LEU A 713 -5.88 -12.05 11.73
N ILE A 714 -5.06 -12.73 10.94
CA ILE A 714 -4.39 -12.17 9.76
C ILE A 714 -5.30 -12.39 8.54
N SER A 715 -5.87 -11.33 7.98
CA SER A 715 -6.81 -11.44 6.87
C SER A 715 -6.13 -11.47 5.51
N GLU A 716 -4.95 -10.86 5.41
CA GLU A 716 -4.14 -10.78 4.18
C GLU A 716 -2.65 -10.56 4.48
N LEU A 717 -1.81 -11.03 3.57
CA LEU A 717 -0.37 -10.81 3.52
C LEU A 717 -0.01 -10.15 2.18
N GLU A 718 0.82 -9.13 2.22
CA GLU A 718 1.34 -8.45 1.02
C GLU A 718 2.85 -8.25 1.13
N ILE A 719 3.58 -8.50 0.05
CA ILE A 719 5.04 -8.32 0.00
C ILE A 719 5.39 -7.16 -0.92
N HIS A 720 6.09 -6.17 -0.36
CA HIS A 720 6.76 -5.15 -1.14
C HIS A 720 8.21 -5.60 -1.41
N TYR A 721 8.38 -6.39 -2.47
CA TYR A 721 9.67 -7.00 -2.85
C TYR A 721 10.82 -5.99 -2.96
N PRO A 722 10.65 -4.79 -3.58
CA PRO A 722 11.77 -3.86 -3.74
C PRO A 722 12.37 -3.37 -2.42
N SER A 723 11.58 -3.32 -1.34
CA SER A 723 12.06 -2.93 -0.01
C SER A 723 12.23 -4.11 0.95
N ARG A 724 12.04 -5.34 0.46
CA ARG A 724 12.07 -6.58 1.26
C ARG A 724 11.20 -6.49 2.53
N LYS A 725 9.98 -5.94 2.39
CA LYS A 725 9.01 -5.80 3.48
C LYS A 725 7.82 -6.71 3.26
N ILE A 726 7.33 -7.31 4.34
CA ILE A 726 6.05 -8.00 4.39
C ILE A 726 5.08 -7.23 5.26
N ARG A 727 3.82 -7.20 4.84
CA ARG A 727 2.73 -6.47 5.49
C ARG A 727 1.57 -7.37 5.75
N VAL A 728 0.87 -7.12 6.83
CA VAL A 728 -0.39 -7.81 7.16
C VAL A 728 -1.52 -6.83 7.26
N ALA A 729 -2.66 -7.24 6.71
CA ALA A 729 -3.95 -6.78 7.17
C ALA A 729 -4.36 -7.62 8.37
N THR A 730 -4.79 -6.97 9.44
CA THR A 730 -5.37 -7.66 10.58
C THR A 730 -6.85 -7.32 10.72
N TYR A 731 -7.62 -8.26 11.25
CA TYR A 731 -9.02 -8.04 11.55
C TYR A 731 -9.21 -7.49 12.97
N GLY A 732 -8.67 -6.30 13.22
CA GLY A 732 -8.87 -5.56 14.47
C GLY A 732 -7.66 -4.79 14.98
N ARG A 733 -6.48 -4.90 14.38
CA ARG A 733 -5.25 -4.19 14.79
C ARG A 733 -4.60 -3.41 13.67
N GLY A 734 -5.38 -3.03 12.66
CA GLY A 734 -4.87 -2.27 11.53
C GLY A 734 -3.84 -3.05 10.70
N ILE A 735 -2.85 -2.33 10.18
CA ILE A 735 -1.81 -2.80 9.28
C ILE A 735 -0.48 -2.87 10.02
N TRP A 736 0.29 -3.94 9.81
CA TRP A 736 1.63 -4.09 10.38
C TRP A 736 2.66 -4.42 9.30
N GLU A 737 3.93 -4.10 9.55
CA GLU A 737 5.04 -4.35 8.64
C GLU A 737 6.22 -5.01 9.36
N ALA A 738 6.89 -5.93 8.69
CA ALA A 738 8.17 -6.49 9.09
C ALA A 738 9.13 -6.55 7.90
N ASN A 739 10.43 -6.70 8.17
CA ASN A 739 11.35 -7.19 7.13
C ASN A 739 10.97 -8.62 6.78
N LEU A 740 11.16 -9.00 5.51
CA LEU A 740 11.18 -10.41 5.14
C LEU A 740 12.27 -11.13 5.91
N ARG A 741 12.07 -12.42 6.14
CA ARG A 741 13.01 -13.28 6.84
C ARG A 741 14.36 -13.25 6.14
N ASP A 742 15.41 -13.02 6.93
CA ASP A 742 16.78 -13.23 6.48
C ASP A 742 17.08 -14.74 6.45
N GLU A 743 17.08 -15.28 5.25
CA GLU A 743 17.41 -16.67 4.96
C GLU A 743 18.93 -16.96 5.04
N GLY A 744 19.76 -15.96 5.36
CA GLY A 744 21.21 -16.08 5.35
C GLY A 744 21.79 -16.23 3.94
N VAL A 745 21.00 -15.91 2.92
CA VAL A 745 21.46 -15.82 1.54
C VAL A 745 22.31 -14.55 1.47
N THR A 746 23.63 -14.67 1.33
CA THR A 746 24.50 -13.51 1.08
C THR A 746 24.01 -12.82 -0.19
N GLU A 747 23.40 -11.66 -0.03
CA GLU A 747 22.86 -10.86 -1.13
C GLU A 747 23.98 -10.58 -2.14
N ILE A 748 23.65 -10.72 -3.42
CA ILE A 748 24.56 -10.40 -4.51
C ILE A 748 24.25 -8.96 -4.88
N ASN A 749 25.19 -8.04 -4.65
CA ASN A 749 24.98 -6.63 -4.95
C ASN A 749 24.73 -6.44 -6.46
N PRO A 750 23.67 -5.73 -6.86
CA PRO A 750 23.35 -5.57 -8.28
C PRO A 750 24.36 -4.69 -9.01
N PRO A 751 24.65 -4.97 -10.29
CA PRO A 751 25.46 -4.08 -11.12
C PRO A 751 24.77 -2.72 -11.30
N SER A 752 25.56 -1.66 -11.49
CA SER A 752 25.06 -0.29 -11.65
C SER A 752 25.74 0.44 -12.81
N TYR A 753 25.27 1.64 -13.18
CA TYR A 753 25.84 2.45 -14.26
C TYR A 753 25.94 1.69 -15.59
N LEU A 754 24.87 0.99 -15.99
CA LEU A 754 24.81 0.35 -17.30
C LEU A 754 24.72 1.41 -18.40
N VAL A 755 25.69 1.39 -19.32
CA VAL A 755 25.79 2.27 -20.49
C VAL A 755 25.85 1.41 -21.76
N ALA A 756 25.28 1.91 -22.85
CA ALA A 756 25.32 1.27 -24.16
C ALA A 756 26.01 2.19 -25.17
N HIS A 757 26.96 1.63 -25.93
CA HIS A 757 27.65 2.30 -27.03
C HIS A 757 27.31 1.59 -28.34
N VAL A 758 26.67 2.31 -29.26
CA VAL A 758 26.28 1.78 -30.57
C VAL A 758 27.44 1.97 -31.55
N ASN A 759 27.82 0.91 -32.27
CA ASN A 759 28.76 0.95 -33.38
C ASN A 759 28.21 0.09 -34.53
N ASN A 760 27.71 0.74 -35.58
CA ASN A 760 27.00 0.10 -36.68
C ASN A 760 25.86 -0.82 -36.18
N GLN A 761 25.98 -2.12 -36.42
CA GLN A 761 25.02 -3.15 -35.99
C GLN A 761 25.38 -3.76 -34.63
N ASN A 762 26.35 -3.22 -33.90
CA ASN A 762 26.79 -3.75 -32.62
C ASN A 762 26.47 -2.79 -31.47
N VAL A 763 26.14 -3.33 -30.30
CA VAL A 763 25.96 -2.55 -29.06
C VAL A 763 26.90 -3.10 -28.00
N THR A 764 27.87 -2.29 -27.60
CA THR A 764 28.76 -2.59 -26.47
C THR A 764 28.17 -2.02 -25.19
N LEU A 765 27.86 -2.91 -24.24
CA LEU A 765 27.39 -2.60 -22.90
C LEU A 765 28.58 -2.53 -21.95
N THR A 766 28.56 -1.55 -21.04
CA THR A 766 29.49 -1.47 -19.91
C THR A 766 28.72 -1.19 -18.62
N TRP A 767 29.16 -1.76 -17.50
CA TRP A 767 28.56 -1.54 -16.19
C TRP A 767 29.60 -1.52 -15.07
N ARG A 768 29.21 -0.99 -13.92
CA ARG A 768 29.95 -1.08 -12.67
C ARG A 768 29.55 -2.36 -11.94
N ASP A 769 30.55 -3.15 -11.62
CA ASP A 769 30.43 -4.26 -10.68
C ASP A 769 30.40 -3.73 -9.24
N ASN A 770 29.39 -4.14 -8.49
CA ASN A 770 29.21 -3.83 -7.07
C ASN A 770 29.26 -5.09 -6.18
N SER A 771 29.36 -6.29 -6.79
CA SER A 771 29.41 -7.57 -6.11
C SER A 771 30.86 -8.02 -5.98
N ASN A 772 31.09 -8.87 -4.97
CA ASN A 772 32.36 -9.56 -4.74
C ASN A 772 32.13 -11.05 -4.45
N ASN A 773 30.89 -11.51 -4.66
CA ASN A 773 30.40 -12.83 -4.32
C ASN A 773 29.61 -13.46 -5.48
N GLU A 774 29.61 -12.85 -6.66
CA GLU A 774 28.99 -13.34 -7.88
C GLU A 774 29.86 -14.39 -8.61
N SER A 775 29.21 -15.32 -9.28
CA SER A 775 29.81 -16.21 -10.29
C SER A 775 29.88 -15.53 -11.67
N GLY A 776 29.10 -14.47 -11.89
CA GLY A 776 29.13 -13.69 -13.12
C GLY A 776 27.89 -12.81 -13.32
N PHE A 777 27.67 -12.38 -14.56
CA PHE A 777 26.54 -11.53 -14.93
C PHE A 777 25.72 -12.13 -16.08
N LYS A 778 24.39 -11.99 -15.99
CA LYS A 778 23.47 -12.27 -17.10
C LYS A 778 23.05 -10.96 -17.75
N ILE A 779 23.20 -10.90 -19.07
CA ILE A 779 22.83 -9.77 -19.92
C ILE A 779 21.51 -10.13 -20.59
N GLU A 780 20.53 -9.26 -20.41
CA GLU A 780 19.20 -9.42 -21.00
C GLU A 780 18.88 -8.26 -21.94
N ARG A 781 18.19 -8.59 -23.03
CA ARG A 781 17.74 -7.65 -24.07
C ARG A 781 16.28 -7.89 -24.40
N ARG A 782 15.57 -6.82 -24.79
CA ARG A 782 14.30 -6.91 -25.50
C ARG A 782 14.27 -5.98 -26.72
N LYS A 783 13.48 -6.37 -27.73
CA LYS A 783 13.14 -5.58 -28.92
C LYS A 783 11.61 -5.59 -29.07
N GLY A 784 10.92 -4.87 -28.17
CA GLY A 784 9.52 -5.14 -27.85
C GLY A 784 9.34 -6.44 -27.06
N GLY A 785 8.20 -6.62 -26.38
CA GLY A 785 7.90 -7.85 -25.61
C GLY A 785 8.76 -8.07 -24.35
N ALA A 786 8.92 -9.34 -23.96
CA ALA A 786 9.65 -9.77 -22.76
C ALA A 786 11.18 -9.74 -22.96
N PHE A 787 11.93 -9.64 -21.86
CA PHE A 787 13.39 -9.73 -21.86
C PHE A 787 13.86 -11.17 -22.08
N GLN A 788 14.92 -11.34 -22.86
CA GLN A 788 15.59 -12.62 -23.08
C GLN A 788 17.07 -12.50 -22.70
N VAL A 789 17.64 -13.57 -22.14
CA VAL A 789 19.08 -13.64 -21.86
C VAL A 789 19.83 -13.79 -23.17
N ILE A 790 20.71 -12.84 -23.48
CA ILE A 790 21.53 -12.81 -24.70
C ILE A 790 22.99 -13.16 -24.44
N GLY A 791 23.42 -13.13 -23.18
CA GLY A 791 24.80 -13.42 -22.82
C GLY A 791 24.96 -13.68 -21.34
N VAL A 792 25.97 -14.47 -21.01
CA VAL A 792 26.44 -14.69 -19.65
C VAL A 792 27.95 -14.49 -19.65
N VAL A 793 28.44 -13.64 -18.74
CA VAL A 793 29.88 -13.40 -18.56
C VAL A 793 30.31 -13.85 -17.17
N GLY A 794 31.59 -14.16 -17.01
CA GLY A 794 32.17 -14.58 -15.73
C GLY A 794 32.21 -13.47 -14.68
N ALA A 795 32.57 -13.84 -13.45
CA ALA A 795 32.77 -12.91 -12.34
C ALA A 795 33.71 -11.75 -12.71
N ASN A 796 33.47 -10.57 -12.13
CA ASN A 796 34.24 -9.33 -12.38
C ASN A 796 34.27 -8.79 -13.82
N VAL A 797 33.58 -9.42 -14.78
CA VAL A 797 33.45 -8.90 -16.14
C VAL A 797 32.48 -7.71 -16.14
N LYS A 798 32.89 -6.60 -16.76
CA LYS A 798 32.20 -5.29 -16.70
C LYS A 798 31.70 -4.80 -18.05
N ASN A 799 31.77 -5.64 -19.08
CA ASN A 799 31.35 -5.30 -20.43
C ASN A 799 30.84 -6.53 -21.19
N PHE A 800 30.03 -6.29 -22.22
CA PHE A 800 29.51 -7.30 -23.14
C PHE A 800 29.14 -6.62 -24.47
N THR A 801 29.47 -7.23 -25.61
CA THR A 801 29.09 -6.71 -26.93
C THR A 801 28.06 -7.62 -27.58
N ASP A 802 26.89 -7.04 -27.89
CA ASP A 802 25.83 -7.67 -28.67
C ASP A 802 26.03 -7.31 -30.16
N THR A 803 26.20 -8.31 -31.03
CA THR A 803 26.60 -8.10 -32.43
C THR A 803 25.47 -8.36 -33.43
N ASP A 804 25.65 -7.87 -34.66
CA ASP A 804 24.84 -8.22 -35.84
C ASP A 804 23.34 -7.90 -35.67
N LEU A 805 23.05 -6.78 -35.01
CA LEU A 805 21.70 -6.33 -34.70
C LEU A 805 21.03 -5.71 -35.92
N ALA A 806 19.82 -6.17 -36.23
CA ALA A 806 18.96 -5.52 -37.20
C ALA A 806 18.51 -4.13 -36.73
N VAL A 807 18.13 -3.26 -37.68
CA VAL A 807 17.55 -1.94 -37.39
C VAL A 807 16.41 -2.03 -36.36
N GLY A 808 16.42 -1.13 -35.38
CA GLY A 808 15.38 -1.04 -34.35
C GLY A 808 15.88 -0.58 -32.98
N LEU A 809 14.93 -0.46 -32.05
CA LEU A 809 15.16 -0.06 -30.66
C LEU A 809 15.32 -1.30 -29.76
N TYR A 810 16.45 -1.39 -29.08
CA TYR A 810 16.77 -2.43 -28.11
C TYR A 810 16.82 -1.84 -26.70
N THR A 811 16.30 -2.55 -25.70
CA THR A 811 16.46 -2.20 -24.28
C THR A 811 17.24 -3.30 -23.58
N TYR A 812 18.25 -2.92 -22.79
CA TYR A 812 19.13 -3.84 -22.07
C TYR A 812 19.02 -3.68 -20.55
N ARG A 813 19.30 -4.77 -19.84
CA ARG A 813 19.52 -4.82 -18.38
C ARG A 813 20.52 -5.92 -18.04
N VAL A 814 21.25 -5.76 -16.94
CA VAL A 814 22.24 -6.74 -16.47
C VAL A 814 21.97 -7.09 -15.01
N ARG A 815 22.18 -8.33 -14.60
CA ARG A 815 22.16 -8.76 -13.19
C ARG A 815 23.32 -9.69 -12.87
N ALA A 816 23.83 -9.64 -11.66
CA ALA A 816 24.81 -10.59 -11.15
C ALA A 816 24.12 -11.92 -10.78
N TYR A 817 24.85 -13.04 -10.79
CA TYR A 817 24.35 -14.34 -10.36
C TYR A 817 25.40 -15.14 -9.60
N ARG A 818 24.98 -16.05 -8.72
CA ARG A 818 25.81 -17.04 -8.02
C ARG A 818 25.04 -18.35 -7.90
N GLY A 819 25.46 -19.40 -8.62
CA GLY A 819 24.65 -20.61 -8.74
C GLY A 819 23.27 -20.29 -9.34
N THR A 820 22.20 -20.60 -8.61
CA THR A 820 20.80 -20.27 -8.97
C THR A 820 20.31 -18.93 -8.41
N ASN A 821 21.12 -18.22 -7.63
CA ASN A 821 20.77 -16.94 -7.02
C ASN A 821 21.12 -15.78 -7.95
N TYR A 822 20.30 -14.72 -7.92
CA TYR A 822 20.48 -13.54 -8.77
C TYR A 822 20.40 -12.25 -7.95
N SER A 823 21.14 -11.23 -8.34
CA SER A 823 20.93 -9.86 -7.84
C SER A 823 19.69 -9.23 -8.49
N ALA A 824 19.27 -8.09 -7.96
CA ALA A 824 18.44 -7.15 -8.72
C ALA A 824 19.13 -6.74 -10.05
N TYR A 825 18.37 -6.19 -11.00
CA TYR A 825 18.91 -5.70 -12.26
C TYR A 825 19.53 -4.29 -12.12
N SER A 826 20.45 -3.97 -13.02
CA SER A 826 20.94 -2.62 -13.27
C SER A 826 19.81 -1.67 -13.74
N ASN A 827 20.14 -0.38 -13.89
CA ASN A 827 19.31 0.53 -14.68
C ASN A 827 19.08 -0.03 -16.10
N LEU A 828 17.94 0.32 -16.69
CA LEU A 828 17.68 0.05 -18.10
C LEU A 828 18.47 1.01 -18.98
N ILE A 829 18.93 0.53 -20.14
CA ILE A 829 19.50 1.38 -21.18
C ILE A 829 18.91 1.03 -22.54
N GLN A 830 18.67 2.05 -23.37
CA GLN A 830 18.15 1.89 -24.72
C GLN A 830 19.24 2.17 -25.77
N ALA A 831 19.27 1.36 -26.82
CA ALA A 831 20.15 1.54 -27.98
C ALA A 831 19.32 1.46 -29.27
N VAL A 832 19.52 2.42 -30.16
CA VAL A 832 18.86 2.47 -31.48
C VAL A 832 19.87 2.07 -32.54
N ILE A 833 19.57 1.02 -33.30
CA ILE A 833 20.31 0.66 -34.51
C ILE A 833 19.58 1.27 -35.71
N THR A 834 20.28 2.10 -36.47
CA THR A 834 19.78 2.76 -37.70
C THR A 834 20.36 2.11 -38.96
N ALA A 835 19.72 2.31 -40.11
CA ALA A 835 20.28 1.86 -41.40
C ALA A 835 21.63 2.57 -41.68
N PRO A 836 22.60 1.89 -42.33
CA PRO A 836 23.86 2.52 -42.71
C PRO A 836 23.61 3.66 -43.71
N ILE A 837 24.23 4.80 -43.47
CA ILE A 837 24.30 5.93 -44.41
C ILE A 837 25.70 5.85 -45.04
N ASP A 838 25.81 5.92 -46.37
CA ASP A 838 27.13 5.95 -47.03
C ASP A 838 27.93 7.17 -46.52
N PRO A 839 29.17 6.97 -46.03
CA PRO A 839 29.97 8.07 -45.52
C PRO A 839 30.45 8.97 -46.66
N PRO A 840 30.53 10.30 -46.45
CA PRO A 840 31.10 11.21 -47.43
C PRO A 840 32.57 10.88 -47.70
N THR A 841 32.99 10.98 -48.96
CA THR A 841 34.39 10.77 -49.37
C THR A 841 35.29 11.83 -48.74
N ILE A 842 36.20 11.40 -47.86
CA ILE A 842 37.21 12.27 -47.23
C ILE A 842 38.46 12.31 -48.11
N VAL A 843 38.88 13.52 -48.47
CA VAL A 843 40.15 13.80 -49.17
C VAL A 843 41.18 14.30 -48.16
N ASP A 844 42.43 13.87 -48.29
CA ASP A 844 43.54 14.22 -47.38
C ASP A 844 44.76 14.72 -48.17
N ASN A 845 44.74 16.00 -48.54
CA ASN A 845 45.77 16.68 -49.31
C ASN A 845 45.87 18.17 -48.92
N CYS A 846 46.84 18.90 -49.47
CA CYS A 846 46.89 20.36 -49.39
C CYS A 846 46.87 20.99 -50.80
N GLU A 847 46.01 20.47 -51.68
CA GLU A 847 45.93 20.94 -53.06
C GLU A 847 45.42 22.40 -53.11
N GLY A 848 46.24 23.29 -53.67
CA GLY A 848 45.98 24.73 -53.70
C GLY A 848 46.31 25.48 -52.40
N CYS A 849 47.00 24.85 -51.46
CA CYS A 849 47.47 25.50 -50.24
C CYS A 849 48.68 26.41 -50.51
N THR A 850 48.73 27.56 -49.84
CA THR A 850 49.89 28.45 -49.84
C THR A 850 50.27 28.80 -48.41
N VAL A 851 51.55 28.66 -48.07
CA VAL A 851 52.09 29.13 -46.79
C VAL A 851 52.18 30.65 -46.83
N ILE A 852 51.45 31.31 -45.94
CA ILE A 852 51.35 32.78 -45.91
C ILE A 852 52.17 33.42 -44.78
N ALA A 853 52.54 32.65 -43.76
CA ALA A 853 53.43 33.11 -42.68
C ALA A 853 54.06 31.94 -41.94
N ALA A 854 55.29 32.12 -41.46
CA ALA A 854 55.94 31.25 -40.49
C ALA A 854 56.59 32.10 -39.39
N SER A 855 56.65 31.58 -38.15
CA SER A 855 57.30 32.28 -37.03
C SER A 855 58.83 32.34 -37.18
N SER A 856 59.41 31.37 -37.89
CA SER A 856 60.81 31.26 -38.22
C SER A 856 60.95 30.35 -39.43
N GLU A 857 61.94 30.60 -40.29
CA GLU A 857 62.23 29.80 -41.47
C GLU A 857 63.73 29.75 -41.73
N GLU A 858 64.19 28.63 -42.28
CA GLU A 858 65.55 28.46 -42.76
C GLU A 858 65.66 28.97 -44.20
N THR A 859 66.43 30.04 -44.41
CA THR A 859 66.55 30.73 -45.71
C THR A 859 67.89 30.46 -46.41
N VAL A 860 68.85 29.82 -45.73
CA VAL A 860 70.17 29.50 -46.32
C VAL A 860 70.10 28.18 -47.10
N HIS A 861 69.29 27.23 -46.63
CA HIS A 861 69.07 25.95 -47.32
C HIS A 861 67.76 26.01 -48.12
N ALA A 862 67.86 26.00 -49.45
CA ALA A 862 66.71 26.13 -50.35
C ALA A 862 65.62 25.07 -50.15
N ASP A 863 65.99 23.90 -49.61
CA ASP A 863 65.07 22.80 -49.34
C ASP A 863 64.35 22.92 -47.99
N TYR A 864 64.71 23.92 -47.15
CA TYR A 864 64.23 24.04 -45.76
C TYR A 864 63.25 25.21 -45.50
N GLY A 865 62.91 25.94 -46.55
CA GLY A 865 62.03 27.12 -46.50
C GLY A 865 60.60 26.79 -46.06
N LYS A 866 59.83 27.80 -45.64
CA LYS A 866 58.47 27.59 -45.12
C LYS A 866 57.51 26.98 -46.14
N GLU A 867 57.69 27.27 -47.42
CA GLU A 867 56.86 26.77 -48.53
C GLU A 867 56.92 25.24 -48.64
N LYS A 868 58.00 24.64 -48.13
CA LYS A 868 58.28 23.20 -48.14
C LYS A 868 57.43 22.39 -47.17
N ALA A 869 56.55 23.05 -46.40
CA ALA A 869 55.61 22.35 -45.53
C ALA A 869 54.38 21.80 -46.26
N VAL A 870 54.12 22.22 -47.50
CA VAL A 870 52.90 21.87 -48.28
C VAL A 870 53.17 21.69 -49.77
N ASP A 871 54.44 21.52 -50.17
CA ASP A 871 54.82 21.40 -51.59
C ASP A 871 54.64 19.99 -52.15
N GLY A 872 54.34 19.01 -51.28
CA GLY A 872 54.11 17.62 -51.66
C GLY A 872 55.38 16.82 -51.96
N ASP A 873 56.58 17.41 -51.81
CA ASP A 873 57.85 16.69 -51.95
C ASP A 873 58.33 16.19 -50.58
N LEU A 874 58.41 14.88 -50.43
CA LEU A 874 58.78 14.26 -49.15
C LEU A 874 60.28 14.43 -48.80
N ASN A 875 61.09 14.93 -49.72
CA ASN A 875 62.52 15.15 -49.51
C ASN A 875 62.85 16.58 -49.04
N THR A 876 61.91 17.51 -49.14
CA THR A 876 62.01 18.87 -48.61
C THR A 876 61.23 18.97 -47.29
N PHE A 877 61.46 20.02 -46.51
CA PHE A 877 60.69 20.24 -45.28
C PHE A 877 60.83 21.67 -44.81
N TRP A 878 59.78 22.29 -44.27
CA TRP A 878 59.99 23.52 -43.49
C TRP A 878 60.85 23.18 -42.27
N HIS A 879 61.87 23.99 -42.01
CA HIS A 879 62.61 24.00 -40.75
C HIS A 879 62.69 25.44 -40.22
N THR A 880 62.53 25.63 -38.92
CA THR A 880 62.85 26.91 -38.26
C THR A 880 64.34 27.22 -38.40
N SER A 881 64.74 28.50 -38.48
CA SER A 881 66.14 28.87 -38.72
C SER A 881 67.11 28.14 -37.79
N LEU A 882 68.18 27.57 -38.37
CA LEU A 882 69.24 26.91 -37.60
C LEU A 882 70.12 27.91 -36.84
N TYR A 883 70.12 29.17 -37.27
CA TYR A 883 71.02 30.23 -36.79
C TYR A 883 70.36 31.22 -35.83
N ASP A 884 69.04 31.14 -35.62
CA ASP A 884 68.35 31.97 -34.62
C ASP A 884 68.48 31.36 -33.22
N GLU A 885 69.40 31.93 -32.43
CA GLU A 885 69.75 31.38 -31.12
C GLU A 885 68.69 31.63 -30.02
N ASN A 886 67.70 32.50 -30.25
CA ASN A 886 66.77 32.98 -29.23
C ASN A 886 65.30 32.53 -29.39
N SER A 887 65.00 31.58 -30.27
CA SER A 887 63.62 31.11 -30.44
C SER A 887 63.36 29.75 -29.74
N GLN A 888 62.78 29.81 -28.54
CA GLN A 888 62.16 28.63 -27.92
C GLN A 888 60.74 28.45 -28.46
N HIS A 889 60.25 27.21 -28.48
CA HIS A 889 58.85 26.93 -28.82
C HIS A 889 57.87 27.84 -28.05
N PRO A 890 56.73 28.23 -28.65
CA PRO A 890 56.14 27.62 -29.83
C PRO A 890 56.53 28.26 -31.17
N HIS A 891 56.67 27.42 -32.20
CA HIS A 891 56.81 27.82 -33.59
C HIS A 891 55.52 27.61 -34.35
N HIS A 892 55.20 28.43 -35.34
CA HIS A 892 53.98 28.26 -36.11
C HIS A 892 54.17 28.50 -37.61
N ILE A 893 53.33 27.83 -38.39
CA ILE A 893 53.14 28.05 -39.83
C ILE A 893 51.66 28.28 -40.10
N THR A 894 51.35 29.28 -40.92
CA THR A 894 50.00 29.68 -41.29
C THR A 894 49.82 29.46 -42.78
N ILE A 895 48.74 28.77 -43.16
CA ILE A 895 48.48 28.30 -44.52
C ILE A 895 47.08 28.77 -44.95
N ASP A 896 46.99 29.36 -46.14
CA ASP A 896 45.72 29.58 -46.85
C ASP A 896 45.41 28.33 -47.67
N LEU A 897 44.24 27.73 -47.49
CA LEU A 897 43.79 26.54 -48.21
C LEU A 897 43.32 26.84 -49.65
N GLY A 898 43.37 28.11 -50.07
CA GLY A 898 42.91 28.61 -51.38
C GLY A 898 41.40 28.82 -51.45
N GLN A 899 40.62 28.01 -50.73
CA GLN A 899 39.16 28.10 -50.60
C GLN A 899 38.68 27.61 -49.23
N GLU A 900 37.43 27.91 -48.87
CA GLU A 900 36.82 27.33 -47.68
C GLU A 900 36.60 25.83 -47.85
N ARG A 901 37.02 25.03 -46.86
CA ARG A 901 36.87 23.57 -46.84
C ARG A 901 36.26 23.12 -45.51
N ASP A 902 35.43 22.09 -45.54
CA ASP A 902 34.85 21.45 -44.35
C ASP A 902 35.87 20.45 -43.77
N LEU A 903 36.77 20.94 -42.92
CA LEU A 903 37.86 20.13 -42.36
C LEU A 903 37.33 19.15 -41.31
N VAL A 904 37.79 17.91 -41.37
CA VAL A 904 37.52 16.85 -40.39
C VAL A 904 38.80 16.34 -39.72
N GLY A 905 39.95 16.85 -40.14
CA GLY A 905 41.25 16.49 -39.60
C GLY A 905 42.41 17.14 -40.36
N PHE A 906 43.63 16.79 -39.98
CA PHE A 906 44.86 17.15 -40.69
C PHE A 906 45.89 16.03 -40.55
N SER A 907 46.96 16.09 -41.34
CA SER A 907 48.05 15.15 -41.27
C SER A 907 49.39 15.85 -41.20
N TYR A 908 50.26 15.37 -40.34
CA TYR A 908 51.62 15.83 -40.17
C TYR A 908 52.59 14.74 -40.58
N ARG A 909 53.65 15.12 -41.30
CA ARG A 909 54.79 14.24 -41.58
C ARG A 909 56.08 14.91 -41.10
N GLY A 910 56.86 14.17 -40.31
CA GLY A 910 58.19 14.59 -39.88
C GLY A 910 59.22 14.45 -41.00
N ARG A 911 60.34 15.19 -40.90
CA ARG A 911 61.49 15.12 -41.82
C ARG A 911 62.02 13.69 -42.00
N GLN A 912 62.42 13.34 -43.22
CA GLN A 912 62.92 11.97 -43.52
C GLN A 912 64.39 11.77 -43.11
N THR A 913 65.20 12.83 -43.05
CA THR A 913 66.64 12.78 -42.77
C THR A 913 67.03 13.83 -41.73
N GLY A 914 67.96 13.52 -40.83
CA GLY A 914 68.43 14.39 -39.73
C GLY A 914 67.64 14.26 -38.41
N SER A 915 68.17 14.83 -37.32
CA SER A 915 67.68 14.57 -35.95
C SER A 915 66.99 15.74 -35.26
N THR A 916 66.93 16.94 -35.85
CA THR A 916 66.38 18.13 -35.19
C THR A 916 65.02 18.55 -35.76
N GLY A 917 64.16 19.08 -34.91
CA GLY A 917 62.93 19.79 -35.27
C GLY A 917 61.67 18.92 -35.41
N MET A 918 61.70 17.61 -35.17
CA MET A 918 60.47 16.81 -35.25
C MET A 918 59.47 17.21 -34.16
N VAL A 919 58.24 17.53 -34.53
CA VAL A 919 57.24 18.08 -33.59
C VAL A 919 56.68 16.99 -32.69
N LYS A 920 56.73 17.18 -31.37
CA LYS A 920 56.14 16.30 -30.37
C LYS A 920 54.77 16.75 -29.93
N ARG A 921 54.61 18.01 -29.56
CA ARG A 921 53.31 18.57 -29.13
C ARG A 921 52.91 19.66 -30.09
N TYR A 922 51.63 19.69 -30.46
CA TYR A 922 51.11 20.67 -31.41
C TYR A 922 49.78 21.26 -30.92
N ALA A 923 49.46 22.44 -31.44
CA ALA A 923 48.11 22.97 -31.51
C ALA A 923 47.80 23.34 -32.96
N PHE A 924 46.62 22.98 -33.43
CA PHE A 924 46.13 23.24 -34.78
C PHE A 924 44.88 24.13 -34.70
N TYR A 925 44.85 25.17 -35.51
CA TYR A 925 43.81 26.19 -35.48
C TYR A 925 43.22 26.43 -36.86
N GLY A 926 41.95 26.83 -36.92
CA GLY A 926 41.26 27.28 -38.14
C GLY A 926 40.70 28.70 -38.01
N SER A 927 40.58 29.40 -39.13
CA SER A 927 40.00 30.75 -39.26
C SER A 927 39.38 31.00 -40.65
N ASN A 928 38.37 31.88 -40.71
CA ASN A 928 37.66 32.26 -41.94
C ASN A 928 38.11 33.63 -42.48
N GLY A 929 39.33 34.08 -42.15
CA GLY A 929 39.94 35.30 -42.71
C GLY A 929 39.95 36.52 -41.77
N GLY A 930 39.73 36.32 -40.47
CA GLY A 930 39.88 37.35 -39.43
C GLY A 930 41.01 37.05 -38.44
N PRO A 931 41.33 37.97 -37.50
CA PRO A 931 42.41 37.77 -36.52
C PRO A 931 42.13 36.67 -35.48
N THR A 932 40.90 36.16 -35.44
CA THR A 932 40.44 35.12 -34.53
C THR A 932 40.78 33.72 -35.03
N TRP A 933 41.45 32.95 -34.18
CA TRP A 933 41.85 31.57 -34.42
C TRP A 933 41.11 30.64 -33.45
N ARG A 934 40.40 29.64 -33.98
CA ARG A 934 39.75 28.61 -33.16
C ARG A 934 40.65 27.37 -33.05
N PRO A 935 41.00 26.88 -31.85
CA PRO A 935 41.72 25.62 -31.71
C PRO A 935 40.82 24.46 -32.17
N LEU A 936 41.32 23.65 -33.11
CA LEU A 936 40.64 22.48 -33.66
C LEU A 936 41.19 21.18 -33.06
N ALA A 937 42.50 21.11 -32.84
CA ALA A 937 43.14 19.98 -32.17
C ALA A 937 44.37 20.42 -31.38
N ILE A 938 44.61 19.78 -30.24
CA ILE A 938 45.84 19.90 -29.45
C ILE A 938 46.23 18.49 -29.06
N GLY A 939 47.47 18.10 -29.34
CA GLY A 939 47.88 16.73 -29.10
C GLY A 939 49.38 16.54 -29.18
N SER A 940 49.77 15.29 -29.37
CA SER A 940 51.17 14.91 -29.53
C SER A 940 51.38 13.89 -30.65
N PHE A 941 52.49 14.04 -31.37
CA PHE A 941 52.95 13.08 -32.36
C PHE A 941 54.03 12.17 -31.79
N GLN A 942 54.14 10.97 -32.37
CA GLN A 942 55.24 10.05 -32.13
C GLN A 942 56.47 10.46 -32.95
N ARG A 943 57.66 10.05 -32.49
CA ARG A 943 58.91 10.20 -33.27
C ARG A 943 58.84 9.32 -34.52
N SER A 944 58.36 9.88 -35.63
CA SER A 944 58.22 9.12 -36.87
C SER A 944 58.31 10.03 -38.10
N PRO A 945 59.06 9.63 -39.14
CA PRO A 945 59.02 10.28 -40.44
C PRO A 945 57.78 9.88 -41.26
N LEU A 946 56.94 8.96 -40.77
CA LEU A 946 55.69 8.58 -41.43
C LEU A 946 54.58 9.61 -41.17
N LYS A 947 53.62 9.67 -42.09
CA LYS A 947 52.43 10.51 -41.98
C LYS A 947 51.60 10.10 -40.76
N GLN A 948 51.25 11.07 -39.92
CA GLN A 948 50.43 10.91 -38.72
C GLN A 948 49.18 11.79 -38.87
N THR A 949 48.00 11.18 -38.82
CA THR A 949 46.70 11.85 -39.01
C THR A 949 46.06 12.20 -37.67
N VAL A 950 45.38 13.33 -37.61
CA VAL A 950 44.64 13.82 -36.45
C VAL A 950 43.24 14.22 -36.91
N ASP A 951 42.23 13.61 -36.33
CA ASP A 951 40.83 13.93 -36.62
C ASP A 951 40.26 14.88 -35.56
N PHE A 952 39.35 15.75 -35.96
CA PHE A 952 38.64 16.69 -35.08
C PHE A 952 37.21 16.94 -35.57
N ASP A 953 36.37 17.52 -34.69
CA ASP A 953 34.99 17.87 -35.06
C ASP A 953 34.97 18.79 -36.28
N LYS A 954 34.07 18.49 -37.23
CA LYS A 954 34.00 19.17 -38.52
C LYS A 954 33.99 20.69 -38.37
N PHE A 955 34.92 21.35 -39.05
CA PHE A 955 35.08 22.80 -38.99
C PHE A 955 35.35 23.39 -40.37
N ARG A 956 34.47 24.29 -40.81
CA ARG A 956 34.60 24.98 -42.09
C ARG A 956 35.54 26.16 -41.96
N CYS A 957 36.67 26.14 -42.66
CA CYS A 957 37.60 27.26 -42.70
C CYS A 957 38.43 27.37 -43.98
N ARG A 958 39.05 28.54 -44.17
CA ARG A 958 39.99 28.82 -45.27
C ARG A 958 41.44 28.91 -44.80
N TYR A 959 41.69 29.43 -43.61
CA TYR A 959 43.04 29.59 -43.09
C TYR A 959 43.28 28.62 -41.93
N ILE A 960 44.45 27.99 -41.92
CA ILE A 960 44.88 27.13 -40.82
C ILE A 960 46.19 27.65 -40.23
N ARG A 961 46.41 27.36 -38.95
CA ARG A 961 47.69 27.57 -38.29
C ARG A 961 48.08 26.32 -37.55
N PHE A 962 49.23 25.76 -37.91
CA PHE A 962 49.86 24.68 -37.18
C PHE A 962 50.95 25.27 -36.28
N GLN A 963 50.86 24.99 -34.98
CA GLN A 963 51.77 25.50 -33.96
C GLN A 963 52.48 24.33 -33.27
N ALA A 964 53.79 24.21 -33.50
CA ALA A 964 54.67 23.27 -32.83
C ALA A 964 55.03 23.78 -31.43
N ILE A 965 54.49 23.14 -30.40
CA ILE A 965 54.64 23.50 -28.98
C ILE A 965 55.92 22.91 -28.37
N SER A 966 56.40 21.77 -28.88
CA SER A 966 57.67 21.19 -28.42
C SER A 966 58.23 20.20 -29.45
N GLU A 967 59.54 20.02 -29.48
CA GLU A 967 60.24 19.00 -30.24
C GLU A 967 60.25 17.63 -29.53
N VAL A 968 60.35 16.54 -30.30
CA VAL A 968 60.46 15.16 -29.81
C VAL A 968 61.66 14.97 -28.90
N ASP A 969 62.82 15.48 -29.32
CA ASP A 969 64.08 15.34 -28.62
C ASP A 969 64.36 16.50 -27.65
N GLY A 970 63.37 17.38 -27.43
CA GLY A 970 63.47 18.50 -26.48
C GLY A 970 64.32 19.67 -26.97
N GLY A 971 64.74 19.67 -28.23
CA GLY A 971 65.39 20.81 -28.87
C GLY A 971 64.43 21.98 -29.11
N ARG A 972 65.00 23.08 -29.61
CA ARG A 972 64.31 24.37 -29.79
C ARG A 972 63.64 24.54 -31.16
N TRP A 973 63.85 23.61 -32.08
CA TRP A 973 63.48 23.77 -33.48
C TRP A 973 62.15 23.09 -33.82
N ALA A 974 61.53 23.52 -34.91
CA ALA A 974 60.39 22.82 -35.51
C ALA A 974 60.65 22.55 -36.99
N SER A 975 60.14 21.41 -37.46
CA SER A 975 60.21 20.99 -38.84
C SER A 975 58.97 20.20 -39.24
N VAL A 976 58.56 20.41 -40.49
CA VAL A 976 57.39 19.78 -41.10
C VAL A 976 57.77 19.42 -42.53
N ALA A 977 57.83 18.12 -42.85
CA ALA A 977 58.07 17.67 -44.23
C ALA A 977 56.84 17.81 -45.09
N GLU A 978 55.67 17.51 -44.53
CA GLU A 978 54.42 17.74 -45.24
C GLU A 978 53.29 17.91 -44.23
N LEU A 979 52.41 18.87 -44.51
CA LEU A 979 51.20 19.14 -43.76
C LEU A 979 50.00 19.16 -44.70
N THR A 980 49.13 18.16 -44.59
CA THR A 980 47.89 18.09 -45.37
C THR A 980 46.66 18.30 -44.50
N VAL A 981 45.55 18.70 -45.10
CA VAL A 981 44.25 18.78 -44.42
C VAL A 981 43.30 17.71 -44.91
N ARG A 982 42.44 17.23 -44.01
CA ARG A 982 41.40 16.24 -44.30
C ARG A 982 40.06 16.93 -44.38
N TYR A 983 39.32 16.79 -45.49
CA TYR A 983 38.03 17.45 -45.68
C TYR A 983 37.06 16.63 -46.54
N GLU A 984 35.76 16.91 -46.41
CA GLU A 984 34.71 16.25 -47.21
C GLU A 984 34.70 16.77 -48.66
N HIS A 985 34.73 15.87 -49.65
CA HIS A 985 34.65 16.22 -51.09
C HIS A 985 33.21 16.07 -51.62
N GLN A 986 32.60 17.17 -52.07
CA GLN A 986 31.25 17.12 -52.64
C GLN A 986 31.30 16.70 -54.12
N THR A 987 30.83 15.50 -54.45
CA THR A 987 30.48 15.14 -55.84
C THR A 987 29.11 15.70 -56.19
N ASN A 988 29.07 16.59 -57.18
CA ASN A 988 27.86 17.23 -57.68
C ASN A 988 26.81 16.22 -58.18
N GLY A 989 25.65 16.19 -57.52
CA GLY A 989 24.39 15.66 -58.04
C GLY A 989 23.24 16.59 -57.65
N ARG A 990 22.84 17.49 -58.56
CA ARG A 990 21.64 18.33 -58.43
C ARG A 990 20.39 17.48 -58.70
N GLN A 991 19.40 17.53 -57.80
CA GLN A 991 17.99 17.74 -58.17
C GLN A 991 17.22 18.34 -56.96
N THR A 992 16.97 19.66 -57.04
CA THR A 992 15.64 20.31 -57.10
C THR A 992 14.80 20.26 -55.82
N SER A 993 14.95 21.31 -55.00
CA SER A 993 14.08 21.65 -53.88
C SER A 993 13.18 22.84 -54.24
N GLN A 994 11.86 22.64 -54.21
CA GLN A 994 10.92 23.68 -53.79
C GLN A 994 10.03 23.16 -52.66
N ASN A 995 10.43 23.58 -51.47
CA ASN A 995 9.65 23.97 -50.29
C ASN A 995 8.20 23.49 -50.16
N THR A 996 7.96 22.73 -49.10
CA THR A 996 7.07 23.21 -48.03
C THR A 996 7.79 23.12 -46.69
N ALA A 997 7.78 24.25 -45.99
CA ALA A 997 8.52 24.53 -44.79
C ALA A 997 7.82 23.94 -43.56
N THR A 998 8.62 23.34 -42.67
CA THR A 998 8.66 23.64 -41.23
C THR A 998 9.71 22.73 -40.58
N ASP A 999 10.92 23.24 -40.37
CA ASP A 999 11.57 22.99 -39.09
C ASP A 999 12.64 24.05 -38.82
N THR A 1000 12.29 24.99 -37.94
CA THR A 1000 13.24 25.89 -37.32
C THR A 1000 14.07 25.05 -36.34
N LYS A 1001 15.12 24.38 -36.84
CA LYS A 1001 16.20 23.92 -35.97
C LYS A 1001 16.90 25.14 -35.42
N VAL A 1002 16.48 25.53 -34.22
CA VAL A 1002 17.25 26.38 -33.33
C VAL A 1002 18.58 25.67 -33.08
N ASP A 1003 19.63 26.30 -33.58
CA ASP A 1003 21.02 26.00 -33.26
C ASP A 1003 21.20 25.97 -31.73
N LEU A 1004 21.62 24.83 -31.19
CA LEU A 1004 21.88 24.64 -29.75
C LEU A 1004 23.31 25.05 -29.34
N GLN A 1005 24.07 25.76 -30.18
CA GLN A 1005 25.42 26.23 -29.84
C GLN A 1005 25.46 27.55 -29.07
N ASN A 1006 24.86 27.65 -27.88
CA ASN A 1006 25.13 28.81 -27.00
C ASN A 1006 25.18 28.52 -25.50
N PHE A 1007 25.70 27.35 -25.08
CA PHE A 1007 25.85 27.06 -23.64
C PHE A 1007 27.07 26.22 -23.21
N SER A 1008 28.09 26.05 -24.06
CA SER A 1008 29.40 25.54 -23.64
C SER A 1008 30.18 26.68 -22.96
N GLY A 1009 30.62 26.46 -21.71
CA GLY A 1009 31.42 27.44 -20.96
C GLY A 1009 30.74 28.07 -19.74
N ILE A 1010 29.42 27.93 -19.57
CA ILE A 1010 28.75 28.37 -18.33
C ILE A 1010 29.04 27.39 -17.19
N LYS A 1011 29.82 27.82 -16.19
CA LYS A 1011 30.07 27.09 -14.94
C LYS A 1011 29.36 27.78 -13.78
N VAL A 1012 28.69 26.98 -12.94
CA VAL A 1012 28.01 27.47 -11.74
C VAL A 1012 28.69 26.85 -10.52
N PHE A 1013 29.11 27.68 -9.57
CA PHE A 1013 29.82 27.21 -8.38
C PHE A 1013 29.72 28.20 -7.22
N PRO A 1014 29.89 27.76 -5.96
CA PRO A 1014 30.02 26.35 -5.56
C PRO A 1014 28.70 25.58 -5.75
N VAL A 1015 28.78 24.26 -5.93
CA VAL A 1015 27.61 23.35 -5.86
C VAL A 1015 28.04 22.15 -5.04
N PRO A 1016 27.45 21.91 -3.84
CA PRO A 1016 26.38 22.69 -3.21
C PRO A 1016 26.80 24.12 -2.84
N PHE A 1017 25.83 25.04 -2.77
CA PHE A 1017 26.06 26.44 -2.40
C PHE A 1017 25.42 26.77 -1.05
N ASN A 1018 25.96 27.77 -0.35
CA ASN A 1018 25.40 28.28 0.90
C ASN A 1018 24.73 29.62 0.68
N ASN A 1019 25.44 30.73 0.89
CA ASN A 1019 24.86 32.08 0.81
C ASN A 1019 25.14 32.80 -0.51
N GLN A 1020 25.93 32.21 -1.39
CA GLN A 1020 26.37 32.82 -2.64
C GLN A 1020 26.52 31.77 -3.74
N LEU A 1021 26.12 32.14 -4.96
CA LEU A 1021 26.23 31.31 -6.15
C LEU A 1021 26.86 32.12 -7.28
N ASN A 1022 27.97 31.66 -7.85
CA ASN A 1022 28.70 32.35 -8.91
C ASN A 1022 28.46 31.67 -10.26
N ILE A 1023 28.30 32.48 -11.30
CA ILE A 1023 28.13 32.05 -12.68
C ILE A 1023 29.29 32.61 -13.51
N GLN A 1024 30.13 31.71 -14.00
CA GLN A 1024 31.25 32.01 -14.90
C GLN A 1024 30.85 31.71 -16.34
N GLY A 1025 31.39 32.47 -17.28
CA GLY A 1025 31.18 32.26 -18.72
C GLY A 1025 30.13 33.18 -19.35
N ILE A 1026 29.65 34.17 -18.59
CA ILE A 1026 28.79 35.24 -19.13
C ILE A 1026 29.60 36.54 -19.15
N THR A 1027 29.86 37.07 -20.35
CA THR A 1027 30.85 38.13 -20.58
C THR A 1027 30.28 39.55 -20.55
N SER A 1028 28.94 39.73 -20.48
CA SER A 1028 28.28 41.03 -20.32
C SER A 1028 26.91 40.91 -19.66
N ARG A 1029 26.56 41.89 -18.80
CA ARG A 1029 25.24 41.98 -18.17
C ARG A 1029 24.13 42.43 -19.15
N LYS A 1030 24.51 42.97 -20.31
CA LYS A 1030 23.59 43.52 -21.32
C LYS A 1030 22.99 42.46 -22.25
N THR A 1031 23.50 41.23 -22.25
CA THR A 1031 23.04 40.15 -23.16
C THR A 1031 22.11 39.13 -22.50
N ILE A 1032 21.94 39.14 -21.17
CA ILE A 1032 21.08 38.20 -20.45
C ILE A 1032 19.65 38.75 -20.35
N ARG A 1033 18.68 38.03 -20.90
CA ARG A 1033 17.25 38.36 -20.79
C ARG A 1033 16.64 37.97 -19.45
N SER A 1034 17.08 36.87 -18.84
CA SER A 1034 16.51 36.36 -17.58
C SER A 1034 17.49 35.50 -16.77
N ILE A 1035 17.58 35.77 -15.46
CA ILE A 1035 18.19 34.89 -14.46
C ILE A 1035 17.13 34.63 -13.39
N ARG A 1036 16.70 33.38 -13.23
CA ARG A 1036 15.68 32.99 -12.25
C ARG A 1036 16.15 31.80 -11.43
N LEU A 1037 16.00 31.87 -10.11
CA LEU A 1037 16.16 30.71 -9.24
C LEU A 1037 14.78 30.20 -8.86
N ILE A 1038 14.45 28.98 -9.25
CA ILE A 1038 13.11 28.40 -9.08
C ILE A 1038 13.20 27.29 -8.04
N GLY A 1039 12.43 27.39 -6.96
CA GLY A 1039 12.33 26.33 -5.97
C GLY A 1039 11.62 25.08 -6.53
N VAL A 1040 11.72 23.95 -5.84
CA VAL A 1040 10.96 22.74 -6.19
C VAL A 1040 9.44 22.93 -6.16
N ASP A 1041 8.98 23.96 -5.45
CA ASP A 1041 7.60 24.44 -5.40
C ASP A 1041 7.18 25.20 -6.69
N GLY A 1042 8.09 25.39 -7.64
CA GLY A 1042 7.84 26.14 -8.88
C GLY A 1042 7.88 27.66 -8.70
N ILE A 1043 8.13 28.15 -7.48
CA ILE A 1043 8.14 29.59 -7.18
C ILE A 1043 9.50 30.19 -7.56
N THR A 1044 9.47 31.24 -8.39
CA THR A 1044 10.68 32.02 -8.71
C THR A 1044 11.06 32.88 -7.51
N ARG A 1045 12.23 32.63 -6.93
CA ARG A 1045 12.79 33.39 -5.82
C ARG A 1045 13.63 34.55 -6.35
N ARG A 1046 13.37 35.76 -5.85
CA ARG A 1046 14.17 36.94 -6.20
C ARG A 1046 15.50 36.87 -5.45
N ALA A 1047 16.59 36.96 -6.19
CA ALA A 1047 17.94 37.00 -5.65
C ALA A 1047 18.68 38.18 -6.29
N SER A 1048 19.41 38.95 -5.47
CA SER A 1048 20.21 40.08 -5.97
C SER A 1048 21.41 39.55 -6.73
N VAL A 1049 21.51 39.91 -8.01
CA VAL A 1049 22.67 39.62 -8.84
C VAL A 1049 23.63 40.81 -8.74
N LYS A 1050 24.94 40.58 -8.73
CA LYS A 1050 26.02 41.57 -8.89
C LYS A 1050 27.02 41.10 -9.94
N SER A 1051 27.68 42.04 -10.62
CA SER A 1051 28.72 41.73 -11.61
C SER A 1051 30.07 42.01 -10.99
N GLU A 1052 30.92 40.98 -10.88
CA GLU A 1052 32.23 41.07 -10.23
C GLU A 1052 33.30 40.47 -11.16
N GLY A 1053 33.81 41.29 -12.07
CA GLY A 1053 34.84 40.87 -13.02
C GLY A 1053 34.41 39.70 -13.92
N LYS A 1054 35.01 38.52 -13.73
CA LYS A 1054 34.80 37.31 -14.57
C LYS A 1054 33.55 36.50 -14.19
N TYR A 1055 32.75 36.96 -13.21
CA TYR A 1055 31.60 36.23 -12.68
C TYR A 1055 30.37 37.11 -12.50
N LEU A 1056 29.19 36.49 -12.60
CA LEU A 1056 27.95 37.01 -12.01
C LEU A 1056 27.71 36.32 -10.69
N THR A 1057 27.55 37.12 -9.64
CA THR A 1057 27.33 36.65 -8.28
C THR A 1057 25.85 36.79 -7.93
N ILE A 1058 25.22 35.71 -7.47
CA ILE A 1058 23.85 35.70 -6.94
C ILE A 1058 23.93 35.56 -5.42
N ASP A 1059 23.44 36.56 -4.69
CA ASP A 1059 23.25 36.47 -3.25
C ASP A 1059 22.00 35.63 -2.97
N THR A 1060 22.22 34.51 -2.28
CA THR A 1060 21.19 33.53 -1.94
C THR A 1060 20.96 33.44 -0.45
N SER A 1061 21.56 34.32 0.37
CA SER A 1061 21.48 34.31 1.84
C SER A 1061 20.06 34.24 2.40
N LYS A 1062 19.08 34.82 1.71
CA LYS A 1062 17.66 34.84 2.10
C LYS A 1062 16.83 33.65 1.60
N LEU A 1063 17.43 32.71 0.87
CA LEU A 1063 16.74 31.53 0.35
C LEU A 1063 16.76 30.39 1.37
N PRO A 1064 15.67 29.63 1.54
CA PRO A 1064 15.66 28.43 2.39
C PRO A 1064 16.57 27.33 1.84
N LYS A 1065 16.99 26.39 2.70
CA LYS A 1065 17.76 25.20 2.28
C LYS A 1065 16.91 24.31 1.37
N GLY A 1066 17.52 23.68 0.37
CA GLY A 1066 16.81 22.79 -0.55
C GLY A 1066 17.29 22.84 -1.99
N PHE A 1067 16.56 22.15 -2.87
CA PHE A 1067 16.88 22.08 -4.30
C PHE A 1067 16.29 23.26 -5.07
N TYR A 1068 17.09 23.79 -5.99
CA TYR A 1068 16.74 24.89 -6.86
C TYR A 1068 17.08 24.56 -8.31
N THR A 1069 16.29 25.12 -9.24
CA THR A 1069 16.62 25.17 -10.66
C THR A 1069 17.02 26.60 -11.01
N LEU A 1070 18.28 26.80 -11.38
CA LEU A 1070 18.74 28.04 -11.99
C LEU A 1070 18.36 28.01 -13.48
N TYR A 1071 17.58 29.01 -13.90
CA TYR A 1071 17.19 29.24 -15.27
C TYR A 1071 17.93 30.47 -15.81
N LEU A 1072 18.63 30.29 -16.93
CA LEU A 1072 19.37 31.32 -17.64
C LEU A 1072 18.82 31.45 -19.06
N GLU A 1073 18.58 32.68 -19.52
CA GLU A 1073 18.12 32.96 -20.89
C GLU A 1073 18.94 34.07 -21.53
N GLU A 1074 19.55 33.76 -22.68
CA GLU A 1074 20.38 34.67 -23.48
C GLU A 1074 20.05 34.45 -24.97
N ASN A 1075 19.72 35.53 -25.68
CA ASN A 1075 19.40 35.53 -27.13
C ASN A 1075 18.40 34.43 -27.58
N GLY A 1076 17.39 34.12 -26.76
CA GLY A 1076 16.34 33.16 -27.10
C GLY A 1076 16.66 31.69 -26.78
N VAL A 1077 17.85 31.41 -26.22
CA VAL A 1077 18.24 30.06 -25.78
C VAL A 1077 18.16 30.00 -24.25
N SER A 1078 17.61 28.91 -23.70
CA SER A 1078 17.47 28.73 -22.25
C SER A 1078 18.27 27.53 -21.71
N LYS A 1079 18.89 27.70 -20.53
CA LYS A 1079 19.59 26.62 -19.80
C LYS A 1079 19.02 26.47 -18.40
N LYS A 1080 18.79 25.23 -17.98
CA LYS A 1080 18.33 24.86 -16.64
C LYS A 1080 19.41 24.05 -15.93
N ILE A 1081 19.78 24.48 -14.72
CA ILE A 1081 20.80 23.80 -13.91
C ILE A 1081 20.20 23.50 -12.54
N ARG A 1082 20.24 22.23 -12.12
CA ARG A 1082 19.81 21.81 -10.78
C ARG A 1082 20.93 22.04 -9.77
N LEU A 1083 20.60 22.65 -8.65
CA LEU A 1083 21.53 23.09 -7.63
C LEU A 1083 20.97 22.74 -6.24
N LEU A 1084 21.85 22.44 -5.29
CA LEU A 1084 21.49 22.19 -3.89
C LEU A 1084 22.02 23.32 -3.01
N LYS A 1085 21.13 23.94 -2.22
CA LYS A 1085 21.48 24.87 -1.15
C LYS A 1085 21.57 24.14 0.19
N GLN A 1086 22.71 24.27 0.87
CA GLN A 1086 22.99 23.63 2.16
C GLN A 1086 22.64 24.48 3.39
#